data_AF-A0A5A7RAD8-F1
#
_entry.id   AF-A0A5A7RAD8-F1
#
_cell.length_a   1.000
_cell.length_b   1.000
_cell.length_c   1.000
_cell.angle_alpha   90.00
_cell.angle_beta   90.00
_cell.angle_gamma   90.00
#
_symmetry.space_group_name_H-M   'P 1'
#
loop_
_entity.id
_entity.type
_entity.pdbx_description
1 polymer ?
#
loop_
_entity_poly.entity_id
_entity_poly.type
_entity_poly.pdbx_seq_one_letter_code
_entity_poly.pdbx_strand_id
1 'polypeptide(L)'
;MAAAPPIFRSSFLSTQPPSHGNPAIRAPPHATFTVRAADTSSDTPSAAAAPLKHRRPVDENIRDEARRYASSSHGFSAKYVPFNADPSSTESYSLDEIVYRSRSGGLLDVQHDMDALRKFDGDYWRSLFDSRVGRTNWPYGSGVWSKKEWVLPEIDGDDIVSAFEGNSNLFWAERFGKQFLGMNDLWVKHCGISHTGSFKDLGMTVLVSQVNRLRKMNRPVVGVGCASTGDTSAALSAYCASAGIPSIVFLPANRISIAQLVQPIANGAFVLSIDTDFDGCMQLIREVTAELPIYLANSLNSLRLEGQKTAAIEILQQFDWQVPDWVIVPGGNLGNIYAFYKGFNMCKELGLVDRIPRLVCAQAANANPLYLYYKSGWKDFKAVKAGTTFASAIQIGDPVSIDRAVYALKNSNGIVEEATEEELMDAMAQADSTGMFICPHTGVALTALIKLRNSGIIGPTDRTVVVSTAHGLKFTQSKIDYHSGEIKDIACRFANPPVQVKADFGSVMDVLKKSLKRLWMPHARTKIRFLMTRPCRYTSLAIDSKLLPATVFTNPSSTHSLRSVGTFHVSVQTLLGVLRSRQLTMEGLRNSWQCPSQSLPIPTGTLVVSETHTYAADSNFRPPSEKAFGSSLGHPAAKPHSIA
;
A
#
# COMPACT_ATOMS: atom_id res chain seq x y z
N MET A 1 -2.55 -59.71 46.03
CA MET A 1 -3.61 -60.66 46.41
C MET A 1 -4.73 -60.46 45.38
N ALA A 2 -4.87 -61.33 44.37
CA ALA A 2 -5.44 -62.69 44.39
C ALA A 2 -7.00 -62.65 44.23
N ALA A 3 -7.66 -63.38 43.32
CA ALA A 3 -7.19 -64.42 42.38
C ALA A 3 -8.07 -64.54 41.09
N ALA A 4 -7.71 -65.49 40.21
CA ALA A 4 -8.38 -65.97 38.98
C ALA A 4 -8.23 -67.53 38.93
N PRO A 5 -8.44 -68.32 37.83
CA PRO A 5 -9.00 -68.13 36.47
C PRO A 5 -10.29 -69.02 36.31
N PRO A 6 -10.62 -69.88 35.28
CA PRO A 6 -10.19 -70.12 33.87
C PRO A 6 -11.10 -69.42 32.82
N ILE A 7 -10.92 -69.38 31.48
CA ILE A 7 -10.04 -69.97 30.43
C ILE A 7 -10.64 -71.11 29.57
N PHE A 8 -10.99 -70.81 28.29
CA PHE A 8 -10.68 -71.52 27.00
C PHE A 8 -11.72 -71.20 25.88
N ARG A 9 -11.46 -71.18 24.54
CA ARG A 9 -10.25 -71.33 23.67
C ARG A 9 -10.52 -70.82 22.22
N SER A 10 -9.52 -70.22 21.53
CA SER A 10 -9.27 -70.16 20.05
C SER A 10 -10.32 -69.58 19.05
N SER A 11 -10.02 -69.21 17.78
CA SER A 11 -8.80 -68.64 17.10
C SER A 11 -9.08 -68.31 15.60
N PHE A 12 -8.53 -67.19 15.11
CA PHE A 12 -8.10 -66.89 13.71
C PHE A 12 -9.07 -66.72 12.50
N LEU A 13 -8.51 -65.95 11.54
CA LEU A 13 -8.84 -65.76 10.10
C LEU A 13 -9.90 -64.73 9.66
N SER A 14 -9.73 -64.25 8.42
CA SER A 14 -10.36 -63.07 7.82
C SER A 14 -10.66 -63.30 6.33
N THR A 15 -11.84 -62.87 5.85
CA THR A 15 -12.29 -63.00 4.46
C THR A 15 -13.23 -61.84 4.06
N GLN A 16 -13.06 -61.30 2.85
CA GLN A 16 -14.07 -60.46 2.16
C GLN A 16 -14.99 -61.35 1.30
N PRO A 17 -16.24 -60.92 1.03
CA PRO A 17 -16.69 -60.68 -0.35
C PRO A 17 -17.78 -59.56 -0.45
N PRO A 18 -18.49 -59.34 -1.58
CA PRO A 18 -18.01 -59.01 -2.93
C PRO A 18 -18.72 -57.74 -3.51
N SER A 19 -18.47 -57.38 -4.77
CA SER A 19 -19.16 -56.29 -5.49
C SER A 19 -19.59 -56.68 -6.93
N HIS A 20 -20.61 -56.00 -7.50
CA HIS A 20 -21.17 -56.29 -8.83
C HIS A 20 -21.61 -55.02 -9.60
N GLY A 21 -21.52 -55.07 -10.95
CA GLY A 21 -22.57 -54.49 -11.81
C GLY A 21 -22.28 -53.20 -12.60
N ASN A 22 -21.40 -53.26 -13.61
CA ASN A 22 -21.17 -52.24 -14.66
C ASN A 22 -22.45 -51.96 -15.53
N PRO A 23 -22.57 -50.88 -16.34
CA PRO A 23 -21.68 -50.62 -17.49
C PRO A 23 -21.26 -49.15 -17.75
N ALA A 24 -20.25 -48.95 -18.60
CA ALA A 24 -19.73 -47.65 -19.05
C ALA A 24 -19.68 -47.54 -20.59
N ILE A 25 -19.64 -46.30 -21.12
CA ILE A 25 -19.62 -45.99 -22.57
C ILE A 25 -18.19 -45.59 -23.02
N ARG A 26 -17.84 -45.93 -24.27
CA ARG A 26 -16.50 -45.78 -24.87
C ARG A 26 -16.10 -44.33 -25.19
N ALA A 27 -14.79 -44.08 -25.12
CA ALA A 27 -14.08 -42.99 -25.82
C ALA A 27 -13.04 -43.60 -26.81
N PRO A 28 -12.63 -42.88 -27.88
CA PRO A 28 -11.71 -43.40 -28.91
C PRO A 28 -10.22 -43.32 -28.50
N PRO A 29 -9.32 -44.11 -29.14
CA PRO A 29 -7.90 -44.17 -28.77
C PRO A 29 -7.05 -43.05 -29.39
N HIS A 30 -5.99 -42.65 -28.68
CA HIS A 30 -4.94 -41.77 -29.22
C HIS A 30 -3.95 -42.56 -30.09
N ALA A 31 -3.45 -41.93 -31.17
CA ALA A 31 -2.46 -42.52 -32.06
C ALA A 31 -1.03 -42.40 -31.49
N THR A 32 -0.31 -43.52 -31.43
CA THR A 32 1.06 -43.59 -30.91
C THR A 32 2.08 -43.46 -32.05
N PHE A 33 2.77 -42.33 -32.16
CA PHE A 33 3.88 -42.15 -33.10
C PHE A 33 5.21 -42.64 -32.51
N THR A 34 5.74 -43.74 -33.04
CA THR A 34 7.09 -44.24 -32.73
C THR A 34 8.11 -43.70 -33.74
N VAL A 35 8.92 -42.74 -33.32
CA VAL A 35 10.10 -42.29 -34.08
C VAL A 35 11.26 -43.23 -33.79
N ARG A 36 11.76 -43.94 -34.82
CA ARG A 36 13.06 -44.61 -34.76
C ARG A 36 14.16 -43.57 -34.98
N ALA A 37 15.13 -43.52 -34.08
CA ALA A 37 16.43 -42.91 -34.38
C ALA A 37 17.19 -43.80 -35.39
N ALA A 38 18.05 -43.19 -36.20
CA ALA A 38 18.97 -43.89 -37.09
C ALA A 38 20.39 -43.39 -36.80
N ASP A 39 21.31 -44.32 -36.55
CA ASP A 39 22.71 -43.99 -36.26
C ASP A 39 23.47 -43.61 -37.53
N THR A 40 24.13 -42.46 -37.52
CA THR A 40 25.23 -42.10 -38.43
C THR A 40 26.27 -41.31 -37.66
N SER A 41 27.54 -41.70 -37.77
CA SER A 41 28.66 -41.13 -37.02
C SER A 41 29.49 -40.13 -37.84
N SER A 42 29.88 -39.02 -37.21
CA SER A 42 31.00 -38.16 -37.60
C SER A 42 31.38 -37.21 -36.47
N ASP A 43 32.63 -36.71 -36.47
CA ASP A 43 33.29 -36.17 -35.28
C ASP A 43 33.28 -34.64 -35.12
N THR A 44 33.30 -34.21 -33.85
CA THR A 44 33.76 -32.90 -33.30
C THR A 44 33.01 -31.59 -33.69
N PRO A 45 33.12 -30.51 -32.87
CA PRO A 45 33.34 -30.47 -31.41
C PRO A 45 32.36 -29.55 -30.63
N SER A 46 32.08 -29.93 -29.38
CA SER A 46 31.63 -29.08 -28.25
C SER A 46 30.74 -27.86 -28.56
N ALA A 47 29.41 -28.07 -28.56
CA ALA A 47 28.42 -26.99 -28.47
C ALA A 47 27.82 -26.89 -27.06
N ALA A 48 27.37 -25.68 -26.68
CA ALA A 48 26.93 -25.28 -25.34
C ALA A 48 26.13 -26.34 -24.55
N ALA A 49 26.56 -26.57 -23.30
CA ALA A 49 25.83 -27.42 -22.36
C ALA A 49 24.40 -26.88 -22.14
N ALA A 50 23.40 -27.70 -22.43
CA ALA A 50 22.00 -27.34 -22.20
C ALA A 50 21.74 -27.06 -20.71
N PRO A 51 20.89 -26.07 -20.37
CA PRO A 51 20.60 -25.76 -18.97
C PRO A 51 19.92 -26.94 -18.29
N LEU A 52 20.67 -27.61 -17.40
CA LEU A 52 20.14 -28.67 -16.55
C LEU A 52 18.94 -28.13 -15.79
N LYS A 53 17.77 -28.73 -16.04
CA LYS A 53 16.52 -28.41 -15.31
C LYS A 53 16.65 -28.90 -13.87
N HIS A 54 17.30 -28.11 -13.02
CA HIS A 54 17.52 -28.40 -11.60
C HIS A 54 16.18 -28.30 -10.86
N ARG A 55 15.37 -29.37 -10.97
CA ARG A 55 14.26 -29.62 -10.06
C ARG A 55 14.87 -29.99 -8.71
N ARG A 56 14.43 -29.32 -7.64
CA ARG A 56 14.73 -29.74 -6.27
C ARG A 56 14.27 -31.20 -6.06
N PRO A 57 15.02 -32.01 -5.28
CA PRO A 57 14.50 -33.26 -4.71
C PRO A 57 13.17 -33.04 -3.98
N VAL A 58 12.37 -34.10 -3.83
CA VAL A 58 11.06 -34.03 -3.17
C VAL A 58 11.18 -33.58 -1.72
N ASP A 59 12.27 -33.98 -1.05
CA ASP A 59 12.53 -33.74 0.37
C ASP A 59 13.34 -32.46 0.63
N GLU A 60 13.72 -31.70 -0.41
CA GLU A 60 14.53 -30.47 -0.27
C GLU A 60 13.66 -29.21 -0.40
N ASN A 61 13.63 -28.38 0.65
CA ASN A 61 12.95 -27.10 0.62
C ASN A 61 13.91 -25.92 0.31
N ILE A 62 13.37 -24.73 0.02
CA ILE A 62 14.16 -23.54 -0.37
C ILE A 62 15.20 -23.10 0.67
N ARG A 63 15.02 -23.44 1.95
CA ARG A 63 16.00 -23.16 3.02
C ARG A 63 17.18 -24.11 2.95
N ASP A 64 16.92 -25.39 2.72
CA ASP A 64 17.96 -26.42 2.58
C ASP A 64 18.83 -26.13 1.36
N GLU A 65 18.19 -25.73 0.24
CA GLU A 65 18.88 -25.23 -0.96
C GLU A 65 19.74 -23.99 -0.63
N ALA A 66 19.22 -23.03 0.14
CA ALA A 66 19.96 -21.86 0.54
C ALA A 66 21.17 -22.17 1.45
N ARG A 67 21.09 -23.17 2.35
CA ARG A 67 22.25 -23.62 3.15
C ARG A 67 23.41 -24.09 2.26
N ARG A 68 23.12 -24.73 1.12
CA ARG A 68 24.16 -25.19 0.16
C ARG A 68 24.92 -24.04 -0.53
N TYR A 69 24.36 -22.84 -0.54
CA TYR A 69 24.95 -21.64 -1.15
C TYR A 69 25.32 -20.54 -0.13
N ALA A 70 25.34 -20.86 1.17
CA ALA A 70 25.68 -19.90 2.22
C ALA A 70 27.16 -19.47 2.14
N SER A 71 27.41 -18.25 1.65
CA SER A 71 28.74 -17.66 1.59
C SER A 71 29.27 -17.21 2.96
N SER A 72 30.58 -17.09 3.08
CA SER A 72 31.29 -16.59 4.28
C SER A 72 30.70 -15.30 4.87
N SER A 73 30.76 -15.18 6.20
CA SER A 73 30.40 -13.93 6.91
C SER A 73 31.16 -12.73 6.34
N HIS A 74 30.42 -11.67 6.02
CA HIS A 74 30.98 -10.41 5.51
C HIS A 74 31.41 -9.45 6.63
N GLY A 75 31.28 -9.85 7.91
CA GLY A 75 31.66 -9.03 9.06
C GLY A 75 30.72 -7.84 9.35
N PHE A 76 29.57 -7.74 8.68
CA PHE A 76 28.53 -6.77 9.00
C PHE A 76 27.90 -7.08 10.36
N SER A 77 27.64 -6.05 11.16
CA SER A 77 26.99 -6.18 12.47
C SER A 77 26.01 -5.04 12.75
N ALA A 78 25.10 -5.23 13.70
CA ALA A 78 24.17 -4.20 14.16
C ALA A 78 23.85 -4.31 15.65
N LYS A 79 23.57 -3.18 16.30
CA LYS A 79 23.36 -3.07 17.74
C LYS A 79 22.28 -2.02 18.08
N TYR A 80 21.66 -2.12 19.26
CA TYR A 80 20.86 -1.01 19.77
C TYR A 80 21.76 0.09 20.34
N VAL A 81 21.39 1.35 20.09
CA VAL A 81 21.94 2.55 20.73
C VAL A 81 20.79 3.46 21.19
N PRO A 82 20.96 4.32 22.20
CA PRO A 82 20.00 5.38 22.48
C PRO A 82 19.81 6.31 21.27
N PHE A 83 18.57 6.58 20.89
CA PHE A 83 18.24 7.40 19.74
C PHE A 83 18.66 8.86 19.96
N ASN A 84 19.47 9.41 19.05
CA ASN A 84 19.95 10.80 19.06
C ASN A 84 20.55 11.22 20.43
N ALA A 85 21.29 10.33 21.07
CA ALA A 85 22.08 10.67 22.25
C ALA A 85 23.37 11.43 21.89
N ASP A 86 24.00 12.00 22.91
CA ASP A 86 25.29 12.69 22.80
C ASP A 86 26.39 11.75 22.25
N PRO A 87 27.31 12.21 21.38
CA PRO A 87 28.41 11.39 20.84
C PRO A 87 29.35 10.79 21.89
N SER A 88 29.38 11.30 23.12
CA SER A 88 30.12 10.71 24.25
C SER A 88 29.42 9.51 24.90
N SER A 89 28.18 9.21 24.52
CA SER A 89 27.42 8.07 25.05
C SER A 89 28.00 6.73 24.58
N THR A 90 28.52 5.96 25.53
CA THR A 90 28.99 4.58 25.32
C THR A 90 27.89 3.53 25.46
N GLU A 91 26.64 3.94 25.72
CA GLU A 91 25.51 3.03 25.90
C GLU A 91 25.15 2.34 24.58
N SER A 92 25.27 1.00 24.54
CA SER A 92 24.75 0.16 23.46
C SER A 92 24.47 -1.26 23.96
N TYR A 93 23.62 -1.99 23.24
CA TYR A 93 23.15 -3.34 23.57
C TYR A 93 23.17 -4.23 22.33
N SER A 94 23.38 -5.54 22.50
CA SER A 94 23.19 -6.51 21.43
C SER A 94 21.73 -6.58 20.99
N LEU A 95 21.49 -6.90 19.71
CA LEU A 95 20.14 -7.21 19.23
C LEU A 95 19.59 -8.51 19.84
N ASP A 96 20.47 -9.36 20.40
CA ASP A 96 20.12 -10.57 21.14
C ASP A 96 19.76 -10.30 22.63
N GLU A 97 19.55 -9.03 23.00
CA GLU A 97 19.02 -8.59 24.29
C GLU A 97 17.57 -8.06 24.17
N ILE A 98 16.76 -8.27 25.21
CA ILE A 98 15.35 -7.83 25.25
C ILE A 98 15.28 -6.45 25.93
N VAL A 99 15.56 -5.40 25.16
CA VAL A 99 15.59 -4.01 25.65
C VAL A 99 14.68 -3.12 24.81
N TYR A 100 13.87 -2.27 25.46
CA TYR A 100 12.88 -1.40 24.79
C TYR A 100 13.14 0.11 24.96
N ARG A 101 14.03 0.50 25.88
CA ARG A 101 14.40 1.89 26.22
C ARG A 101 15.86 1.95 26.65
N SER A 102 16.48 3.14 26.56
CA SER A 102 17.80 3.40 27.17
C SER A 102 17.72 3.48 28.70
N ARG A 103 18.88 3.53 29.37
CA ARG A 103 19.00 3.77 30.83
C ARG A 103 18.35 5.09 31.26
N SER A 104 18.38 6.10 30.39
CA SER A 104 17.69 7.38 30.54
C SER A 104 16.18 7.33 30.27
N GLY A 105 15.62 6.15 29.96
CA GLY A 105 14.21 5.97 29.60
C GLY A 105 13.86 6.41 28.17
N GLY A 106 14.84 6.87 27.39
CA GLY A 106 14.67 7.29 26.00
C GLY A 106 14.38 6.14 25.04
N LEU A 107 14.10 6.48 23.78
CA LEU A 107 13.97 5.51 22.70
C LEU A 107 15.34 4.92 22.33
N LEU A 108 15.38 3.65 21.90
CA LEU A 108 16.53 3.07 21.21
C LEU A 108 16.40 3.24 19.69
N ASP A 109 17.49 3.08 18.95
CA ASP A 109 17.51 2.82 17.51
C ASP A 109 18.53 1.73 17.17
N VAL A 110 18.40 1.09 16.01
CA VAL A 110 19.36 0.08 15.52
C VAL A 110 20.46 0.75 14.70
N GLN A 111 21.67 0.81 15.25
CA GLN A 111 22.87 1.26 14.54
C GLN A 111 23.54 0.07 13.86
N HIS A 112 23.81 0.19 12.56
CA HIS A 112 24.62 -0.77 11.78
C HIS A 112 26.09 -0.33 11.80
N ASP A 113 27.01 -1.28 11.64
CA ASP A 113 28.42 -0.99 11.39
C ASP A 113 28.60 -0.38 9.99
N MET A 114 28.47 0.95 9.94
CA MET A 114 28.62 1.71 8.70
C MET A 114 30.05 1.65 8.15
N ASP A 115 31.07 1.37 8.96
CA ASP A 115 32.46 1.28 8.51
C ASP A 115 32.79 -0.10 7.95
N ALA A 116 32.08 -1.15 8.36
CA ALA A 116 32.02 -2.40 7.61
C ALA A 116 31.25 -2.26 6.29
N LEU A 117 30.11 -1.56 6.28
CA LEU A 117 29.30 -1.38 5.07
C LEU A 117 29.98 -0.49 4.00
N ARG A 118 30.72 0.55 4.40
CA ARG A 118 31.49 1.46 3.51
C ARG A 118 32.69 0.80 2.81
N LYS A 119 33.07 -0.43 3.18
CA LYS A 119 34.09 -1.22 2.44
C LYS A 119 33.60 -1.67 1.06
N PHE A 120 32.28 -1.56 0.83
CA PHE A 120 31.62 -1.86 -0.42
C PHE A 120 30.99 -0.57 -0.96
N ASP A 121 31.23 -0.26 -2.23
CA ASP A 121 30.76 0.97 -2.86
C ASP A 121 29.28 0.91 -3.29
N GLY A 122 28.78 2.04 -3.78
CA GLY A 122 27.40 2.17 -4.23
C GLY A 122 27.05 1.27 -5.42
N ASP A 123 27.99 0.97 -6.33
CA ASP A 123 27.74 0.10 -7.48
C ASP A 123 27.66 -1.37 -7.07
N TYR A 124 28.48 -1.80 -6.10
CA TYR A 124 28.32 -3.11 -5.46
C TYR A 124 26.93 -3.23 -4.82
N TRP A 125 26.51 -2.27 -4.00
CA TRP A 125 25.23 -2.35 -3.30
C TRP A 125 24.02 -2.31 -4.24
N ARG A 126 24.04 -1.46 -5.28
CA ARG A 126 23.04 -1.47 -6.37
C ARG A 126 22.99 -2.86 -7.01
N SER A 127 24.12 -3.33 -7.54
CA SER A 127 24.22 -4.62 -8.25
C SER A 127 23.78 -5.82 -7.40
N LEU A 128 24.17 -5.85 -6.12
CA LEU A 128 23.80 -6.91 -5.18
C LEU A 128 22.28 -6.96 -4.97
N PHE A 129 21.66 -5.81 -4.68
CA PHE A 129 20.22 -5.74 -4.45
C PHE A 129 19.41 -5.96 -5.73
N ASP A 130 19.91 -5.52 -6.89
CA ASP A 130 19.27 -5.70 -8.19
C ASP A 130 19.32 -7.16 -8.66
N SER A 131 20.43 -7.87 -8.41
CA SER A 131 20.57 -9.31 -8.71
C SER A 131 19.49 -10.19 -8.05
N ARG A 132 18.94 -9.71 -6.93
CA ARG A 132 17.93 -10.37 -6.08
C ARG A 132 16.48 -10.06 -6.49
N VAL A 133 16.25 -9.11 -7.38
CA VAL A 133 14.90 -8.77 -7.87
C VAL A 133 14.31 -9.95 -8.65
N GLY A 134 13.03 -10.25 -8.41
CA GLY A 134 12.30 -11.33 -9.09
C GLY A 134 12.77 -12.76 -8.77
N ARG A 135 13.61 -12.96 -7.74
CA ARG A 135 14.07 -14.28 -7.31
C ARG A 135 13.08 -14.93 -6.33
N THR A 136 13.18 -16.25 -6.21
CA THR A 136 12.42 -17.06 -5.22
C THR A 136 13.33 -17.83 -4.27
N ASN A 137 14.64 -17.61 -4.35
CA ASN A 137 15.65 -18.16 -3.45
C ASN A 137 15.43 -17.65 -2.02
N TRP A 138 15.62 -18.52 -1.02
CA TRP A 138 15.52 -18.13 0.38
C TRP A 138 16.80 -17.38 0.85
N PRO A 139 16.70 -16.35 1.68
CA PRO A 139 15.50 -15.58 2.05
C PRO A 139 15.16 -14.47 1.04
N TYR A 140 16.02 -14.27 0.02
CA TYR A 140 16.07 -13.09 -0.85
C TYR A 140 14.83 -12.84 -1.74
N GLY A 141 13.85 -13.76 -1.81
CA GLY A 141 12.55 -13.50 -2.44
C GLY A 141 11.71 -12.42 -1.73
N SER A 142 12.02 -12.09 -0.48
CA SER A 142 11.46 -10.95 0.26
C SER A 142 12.08 -9.61 -0.14
N GLY A 143 11.27 -8.56 -0.24
CA GLY A 143 11.74 -7.18 -0.40
C GLY A 143 12.47 -6.63 0.84
N VAL A 144 12.25 -7.24 2.00
CA VAL A 144 13.02 -6.98 3.23
C VAL A 144 14.35 -7.75 3.18
N TRP A 145 14.30 -9.09 3.06
CA TRP A 145 15.50 -9.92 3.19
C TRP A 145 16.41 -9.90 1.95
N SER A 146 15.95 -9.40 0.79
CA SER A 146 16.83 -9.00 -0.31
C SER A 146 17.83 -7.90 0.07
N LYS A 147 17.68 -7.26 1.24
CA LYS A 147 18.62 -6.31 1.86
C LYS A 147 19.07 -6.76 3.27
N LYS A 148 19.14 -8.08 3.52
CA LYS A 148 19.48 -8.69 4.84
C LYS A 148 20.65 -7.99 5.55
N GLU A 149 21.71 -7.69 4.80
CA GLU A 149 22.96 -7.08 5.25
C GLU A 149 22.74 -5.73 5.97
N TRP A 150 21.66 -5.03 5.62
CA TRP A 150 21.27 -3.73 6.16
C TRP A 150 20.05 -3.83 7.11
N VAL A 151 19.57 -5.03 7.43
CA VAL A 151 18.34 -5.25 8.24
C VAL A 151 18.68 -5.99 9.53
N LEU A 152 19.17 -7.23 9.41
CA LEU A 152 19.77 -8.02 10.48
C LEU A 152 20.91 -8.82 9.83
N PRO A 153 22.15 -8.30 9.81
CA PRO A 153 23.26 -8.99 9.15
C PRO A 153 23.58 -10.35 9.80
N GLU A 154 23.50 -10.42 11.13
CA GLU A 154 23.96 -11.53 11.98
C GLU A 154 22.93 -12.65 12.21
N ILE A 155 21.69 -12.51 11.71
CA ILE A 155 20.67 -13.55 11.83
C ILE A 155 20.98 -14.72 10.88
N ASP A 156 20.71 -15.96 11.31
CA ASP A 156 20.87 -17.11 10.41
C ASP A 156 19.72 -17.18 9.38
N GLY A 157 19.97 -17.81 8.23
CA GLY A 157 18.93 -18.08 7.23
C GLY A 157 17.79 -18.94 7.78
N ASP A 158 18.06 -19.87 8.71
CA ASP A 158 17.05 -20.74 9.33
C ASP A 158 16.20 -20.04 10.40
N ASP A 159 16.65 -18.90 10.91
CA ASP A 159 15.94 -18.10 11.92
C ASP A 159 14.92 -17.14 11.30
N ILE A 160 15.05 -16.84 10.01
CA ILE A 160 14.16 -15.92 9.30
C ILE A 160 12.72 -16.49 9.21
N VAL A 161 11.75 -15.62 9.48
CA VAL A 161 10.31 -15.85 9.39
C VAL A 161 9.74 -14.84 8.39
N SER A 162 9.56 -15.29 7.15
CA SER A 162 9.17 -14.46 6.01
C SER A 162 8.11 -15.17 5.17
N ALA A 163 7.17 -14.40 4.64
CA ALA A 163 6.16 -14.78 3.67
C ALA A 163 6.46 -14.16 2.28
N PHE A 164 7.71 -13.77 2.03
CA PHE A 164 8.15 -12.97 0.88
C PHE A 164 7.42 -11.62 0.73
N GLU A 165 7.14 -10.99 1.87
CA GLU A 165 6.73 -9.59 1.98
C GLU A 165 7.72 -8.58 1.37
N GLY A 166 7.23 -7.38 1.06
CA GLY A 166 7.98 -6.38 0.30
C GLY A 166 7.79 -6.57 -1.21
N ASN A 167 8.73 -6.05 -2.01
CA ASN A 167 8.66 -6.01 -3.48
C ASN A 167 7.34 -5.39 -3.98
N SER A 168 6.79 -4.46 -3.19
CA SER A 168 5.40 -4.01 -3.30
C SER A 168 5.19 -3.07 -4.48
N ASN A 169 3.99 -3.08 -5.08
CA ASN A 169 3.71 -2.34 -6.30
C ASN A 169 3.93 -0.81 -6.12
N LEU A 170 4.59 -0.20 -7.11
CA LEU A 170 4.77 1.23 -7.25
C LEU A 170 3.94 1.69 -8.46
N PHE A 171 2.74 2.18 -8.19
CA PHE A 171 1.72 2.51 -9.20
C PHE A 171 1.92 3.92 -9.74
N TRP A 172 2.03 4.10 -11.06
CA TRP A 172 1.99 5.41 -11.69
C TRP A 172 0.53 5.90 -11.74
N ALA A 173 0.22 6.93 -10.96
CA ALA A 173 -1.14 7.45 -10.81
C ALA A 173 -1.50 8.46 -11.91
N GLU A 174 -1.17 8.17 -13.19
CA GLU A 174 -1.30 9.10 -14.33
C GLU A 174 -2.62 9.86 -14.29
N ARG A 175 -3.73 9.12 -14.26
CA ARG A 175 -5.07 9.70 -14.37
C ARG A 175 -5.37 10.65 -13.22
N PHE A 176 -5.03 10.29 -11.98
CA PHE A 176 -5.29 11.14 -10.81
C PHE A 176 -4.38 12.38 -10.82
N GLY A 177 -3.07 12.19 -10.99
CA GLY A 177 -2.11 13.30 -11.07
C GLY A 177 -2.51 14.31 -12.14
N LYS A 178 -2.84 13.83 -13.35
CA LYS A 178 -3.19 14.66 -14.49
C LYS A 178 -4.54 15.36 -14.37
N GLN A 179 -5.57 14.68 -13.85
CA GLN A 179 -6.94 15.23 -13.78
C GLN A 179 -7.19 16.10 -12.55
N PHE A 180 -6.57 15.82 -11.41
CA PHE A 180 -6.86 16.50 -10.14
C PHE A 180 -5.73 17.42 -9.65
N LEU A 181 -4.47 17.18 -10.06
CA LEU A 181 -3.30 17.91 -9.54
C LEU A 181 -2.46 18.62 -10.62
N GLY A 182 -2.77 18.41 -11.91
CA GLY A 182 -1.97 18.89 -13.03
C GLY A 182 -0.54 18.32 -13.06
N MET A 183 -0.35 17.11 -12.53
CA MET A 183 0.95 16.43 -12.44
C MET A 183 1.12 15.32 -13.49
N ASN A 184 2.37 15.08 -13.89
CA ASN A 184 2.74 13.95 -14.77
C ASN A 184 3.48 12.82 -14.04
N ASP A 185 4.28 13.10 -13.01
CA ASP A 185 5.17 12.12 -12.35
C ASP A 185 4.75 11.79 -10.90
N LEU A 186 3.45 11.49 -10.71
CA LEU A 186 2.86 11.08 -9.42
C LEU A 186 2.72 9.57 -9.31
N TRP A 187 3.15 9.01 -8.17
CA TRP A 187 3.16 7.58 -7.90
C TRP A 187 2.56 7.23 -6.54
N VAL A 188 2.09 6.00 -6.38
CA VAL A 188 1.62 5.43 -5.11
C VAL A 188 2.39 4.15 -4.80
N LYS A 189 3.13 4.12 -3.69
CA LYS A 189 3.79 2.92 -3.18
C LYS A 189 2.78 2.12 -2.35
N HIS A 190 2.26 1.04 -2.92
CA HIS A 190 1.22 0.22 -2.32
C HIS A 190 1.77 -0.82 -1.32
N CYS A 191 2.41 -0.35 -0.26
CA CYS A 191 2.82 -1.18 0.88
C CYS A 191 1.65 -1.96 1.51
N GLY A 192 0.41 -1.47 1.35
CA GLY A 192 -0.82 -2.13 1.77
C GLY A 192 -1.27 -3.30 0.89
N ILE A 193 -0.66 -3.55 -0.28
CA ILE A 193 -0.91 -4.75 -1.08
C ILE A 193 0.14 -5.80 -0.68
N SER A 194 -0.19 -6.51 0.40
CA SER A 194 0.63 -7.54 1.06
C SER A 194 -0.29 -8.65 1.60
N HIS A 195 0.26 -9.74 2.15
CA HIS A 195 -0.55 -10.89 2.59
C HIS A 195 -1.51 -10.58 3.74
N THR A 196 -1.15 -9.71 4.70
CA THR A 196 -2.11 -9.20 5.69
C THR A 196 -2.84 -7.95 5.23
N GLY A 197 -2.42 -7.36 4.11
CA GLY A 197 -2.92 -6.09 3.58
C GLY A 197 -2.42 -4.87 4.35
N SER A 198 -1.16 -4.85 4.80
CA SER A 198 -0.55 -3.74 5.54
C SER A 198 0.97 -3.67 5.46
N PHE A 199 1.48 -2.43 5.42
CA PHE A 199 2.90 -2.06 5.59
C PHE A 199 3.56 -2.64 6.86
N LYS A 200 2.77 -3.01 7.88
CA LYS A 200 3.30 -3.62 9.11
C LYS A 200 4.03 -4.94 8.87
N ASP A 201 3.71 -5.65 7.79
CA ASP A 201 4.34 -6.91 7.42
C ASP A 201 5.87 -6.80 7.35
N LEU A 202 6.38 -5.71 6.76
CA LEU A 202 7.82 -5.45 6.63
C LEU A 202 8.50 -5.36 7.99
N GLY A 203 7.86 -4.72 8.98
CA GLY A 203 8.40 -4.62 10.34
C GLY A 203 8.21 -5.88 11.18
N MET A 204 7.19 -6.70 10.88
CA MET A 204 6.89 -7.91 11.66
C MET A 204 7.70 -9.12 11.22
N THR A 205 8.08 -9.25 9.94
CA THR A 205 9.05 -10.28 9.54
C THR A 205 10.36 -10.13 10.32
N VAL A 206 10.90 -8.91 10.46
CA VAL A 206 12.15 -8.66 11.19
C VAL A 206 12.01 -8.94 12.69
N LEU A 207 10.95 -8.40 13.31
CA LEU A 207 10.70 -8.58 14.75
C LEU A 207 10.52 -10.07 15.09
N VAL A 208 9.69 -10.80 14.35
CA VAL A 208 9.39 -12.20 14.64
C VAL A 208 10.55 -13.13 14.28
N SER A 209 11.37 -12.78 13.28
CA SER A 209 12.64 -13.49 13.01
C SER A 209 13.62 -13.34 14.17
N GLN A 210 13.78 -12.14 14.73
CA GLN A 210 14.66 -11.94 15.89
C GLN A 210 14.11 -12.64 17.14
N VAL A 211 12.79 -12.67 17.34
CA VAL A 211 12.19 -13.51 18.40
C VAL A 211 12.44 -15.00 18.16
N ASN A 212 12.34 -15.48 16.93
CA ASN A 212 12.60 -16.88 16.58
C ASN A 212 14.07 -17.28 16.89
N ARG A 213 15.03 -16.43 16.51
CA ARG A 213 16.45 -16.55 16.90
C ARG A 213 16.60 -16.61 18.43
N LEU A 214 16.04 -15.64 19.17
CA LEU A 214 16.12 -15.59 20.63
C LEU A 214 15.60 -16.90 21.28
N ARG A 215 14.47 -17.43 20.81
CA ARG A 215 13.91 -18.71 21.30
C ARG A 215 14.85 -19.89 21.05
N LYS A 216 15.42 -19.99 19.84
CA LYS A 216 16.40 -21.05 19.49
C LYS A 216 17.72 -20.93 20.26
N MET A 217 18.14 -19.72 20.59
CA MET A 217 19.27 -19.45 21.50
C MET A 217 18.96 -19.75 22.97
N ASN A 218 17.83 -20.40 23.28
CA ASN A 218 17.34 -20.70 24.63
C ASN A 218 17.20 -19.46 25.53
N ARG A 219 17.00 -18.26 24.95
CA ARG A 219 16.57 -17.10 25.73
C ARG A 219 15.11 -17.30 26.16
N PRO A 220 14.72 -16.90 27.38
CA PRO A 220 13.34 -17.02 27.81
C PRO A 220 12.47 -16.07 26.97
N VAL A 221 11.74 -16.63 26.00
CA VAL A 221 10.63 -15.98 25.28
C VAL A 221 9.55 -17.03 24.99
N VAL A 222 8.46 -17.02 25.76
CA VAL A 222 7.35 -17.99 25.55
C VAL A 222 6.51 -17.63 24.33
N GLY A 223 6.30 -16.34 24.05
CA GLY A 223 5.49 -15.82 22.95
C GLY A 223 5.64 -14.31 22.76
N VAL A 224 4.82 -13.72 21.89
CA VAL A 224 4.83 -12.28 21.58
C VAL A 224 3.47 -11.66 21.88
N GLY A 225 3.47 -10.58 22.65
CA GLY A 225 2.30 -9.81 23.06
C GLY A 225 2.15 -8.49 22.30
N CYS A 226 0.91 -8.07 22.07
CA CYS A 226 0.60 -6.74 21.56
C CYS A 226 -0.72 -6.17 22.10
N ALA A 227 -0.80 -4.85 22.15
CA ALA A 227 -1.97 -4.08 22.56
C ALA A 227 -2.49 -3.25 21.37
N SER A 228 -3.15 -3.90 20.42
CA SER A 228 -3.63 -3.25 19.19
C SER A 228 -4.78 -4.03 18.56
N THR A 229 -5.84 -3.34 18.15
CA THR A 229 -7.00 -3.98 17.49
C THR A 229 -6.81 -4.19 15.99
N GLY A 230 -5.92 -3.42 15.34
CA GLY A 230 -5.78 -3.37 13.89
C GLY A 230 -4.45 -3.94 13.35
N ASP A 231 -4.02 -3.44 12.19
CA ASP A 231 -2.87 -3.90 11.39
C ASP A 231 -1.64 -4.43 12.14
N THR A 232 -1.30 -3.86 13.29
CA THR A 232 -0.13 -4.28 14.09
C THR A 232 -0.32 -5.69 14.66
N SER A 233 -1.48 -6.02 15.22
CA SER A 233 -1.77 -7.37 15.75
C SER A 233 -2.07 -8.38 14.64
N ALA A 234 -2.69 -7.92 13.56
CA ALA A 234 -2.95 -8.73 12.35
C ALA A 234 -1.64 -9.23 11.72
N ALA A 235 -0.70 -8.31 11.44
CA ALA A 235 0.63 -8.65 10.94
C ALA A 235 1.38 -9.55 11.94
N LEU A 236 1.48 -9.14 13.21
CA LEU A 236 2.20 -9.92 14.23
C LEU A 236 1.72 -11.37 14.27
N SER A 237 0.40 -11.57 14.34
CA SER A 237 -0.19 -12.90 14.49
C SER A 237 0.07 -13.79 13.28
N ALA A 238 0.09 -13.23 12.06
CA ALA A 238 0.44 -13.98 10.85
C ALA A 238 1.88 -14.51 10.88
N TYR A 239 2.86 -13.68 11.25
CA TYR A 239 4.26 -14.12 11.35
C TYR A 239 4.49 -15.07 12.53
N CYS A 240 3.85 -14.81 13.68
CA CYS A 240 3.91 -15.69 14.83
C CYS A 240 3.34 -17.09 14.52
N ALA A 241 2.18 -17.16 13.84
CA ALA A 241 1.61 -18.42 13.36
C ALA A 241 2.55 -19.14 12.37
N SER A 242 3.13 -18.40 11.41
CA SER A 242 4.12 -18.92 10.45
C SER A 242 5.41 -19.46 11.09
N ALA A 243 5.65 -19.20 12.38
CA ALA A 243 6.83 -19.65 13.12
C ALA A 243 6.52 -20.61 14.28
N GLY A 244 5.25 -20.96 14.53
CA GLY A 244 4.87 -21.70 15.74
C GLY A 244 5.18 -20.94 17.05
N ILE A 245 5.13 -19.61 17.01
CA ILE A 245 5.34 -18.74 18.18
C ILE A 245 3.95 -18.30 18.69
N PRO A 246 3.62 -18.49 19.98
CA PRO A 246 2.37 -17.99 20.54
C PRO A 246 2.23 -16.47 20.38
N SER A 247 1.12 -16.04 19.77
CA SER A 247 0.72 -14.63 19.66
C SER A 247 -0.37 -14.31 20.69
N ILE A 248 -0.22 -13.22 21.42
CA ILE A 248 -1.19 -12.75 22.44
C ILE A 248 -1.63 -11.32 22.10
N VAL A 249 -2.94 -11.08 22.11
CA VAL A 249 -3.53 -9.76 21.84
C VAL A 249 -4.31 -9.31 23.06
N PHE A 250 -3.79 -8.33 23.78
CA PHE A 250 -4.39 -7.78 25.00
C PHE A 250 -5.27 -6.57 24.65
N LEU A 251 -6.57 -6.61 24.98
CA LEU A 251 -7.50 -5.55 24.64
C LEU A 251 -8.55 -5.28 25.73
N PRO A 252 -8.94 -4.01 25.93
CA PRO A 252 -10.16 -3.66 26.66
C PRO A 252 -11.39 -4.29 25.99
N ALA A 253 -12.29 -4.89 26.77
CA ALA A 253 -13.51 -5.54 26.26
C ALA A 253 -14.36 -4.58 25.39
N ASN A 254 -14.47 -3.31 25.79
CA ASN A 254 -15.18 -2.26 25.06
C ASN A 254 -14.46 -1.74 23.78
N ARG A 255 -13.28 -2.29 23.44
CA ARG A 255 -12.54 -2.00 22.20
C ARG A 255 -12.52 -3.17 21.21
N ILE A 256 -13.20 -4.28 21.51
CA ILE A 256 -13.25 -5.45 20.64
C ILE A 256 -14.19 -5.21 19.46
N SER A 257 -13.64 -5.34 18.25
CA SER A 257 -14.39 -5.43 17.00
C SER A 257 -13.96 -6.69 16.26
N ILE A 258 -14.90 -7.63 16.06
CA ILE A 258 -14.63 -8.89 15.36
C ILE A 258 -14.10 -8.62 13.94
N ALA A 259 -14.60 -7.58 13.26
CA ALA A 259 -14.14 -7.18 11.93
C ALA A 259 -12.67 -6.70 11.91
N GLN A 260 -12.19 -6.08 13.00
CA GLN A 260 -10.77 -5.69 13.12
C GLN A 260 -9.89 -6.89 13.51
N LEU A 261 -10.42 -7.79 14.35
CA LEU A 261 -9.71 -8.93 14.93
C LEU A 261 -9.79 -10.23 14.11
N VAL A 262 -10.48 -10.22 12.97
CA VAL A 262 -10.66 -11.40 12.11
C VAL A 262 -9.32 -12.03 11.69
N GLN A 263 -8.29 -11.23 11.40
CA GLN A 263 -6.97 -11.76 11.05
C GLN A 263 -6.21 -12.34 12.26
N PRO A 264 -6.06 -11.64 13.41
CA PRO A 264 -5.52 -12.27 14.63
C PRO A 264 -6.22 -13.58 15.02
N ILE A 265 -7.56 -13.63 14.97
CA ILE A 265 -8.34 -14.81 15.34
C ILE A 265 -8.13 -15.95 14.32
N ALA A 266 -8.19 -15.67 13.01
CA ALA A 266 -7.95 -16.68 11.97
C ALA A 266 -6.52 -17.22 11.98
N ASN A 267 -5.54 -16.39 12.39
CA ASN A 267 -4.14 -16.79 12.58
C ASN A 267 -3.89 -17.44 13.97
N GLY A 268 -4.92 -17.79 14.73
CA GLY A 268 -4.79 -18.54 15.99
C GLY A 268 -4.18 -17.75 17.16
N ALA A 269 -4.24 -16.42 17.15
CA ALA A 269 -3.76 -15.61 18.27
C ALA A 269 -4.70 -15.71 19.49
N PHE A 270 -4.11 -15.73 20.68
CA PHE A 270 -4.85 -15.72 21.93
C PHE A 270 -5.30 -14.29 22.25
N VAL A 271 -6.56 -13.96 21.91
CA VAL A 271 -7.14 -12.64 22.11
C VAL A 271 -7.79 -12.55 23.50
N LEU A 272 -7.23 -11.71 24.37
CA LEU A 272 -7.72 -11.47 25.72
C LEU A 272 -8.63 -10.24 25.75
N SER A 273 -9.90 -10.49 26.07
CA SER A 273 -10.92 -9.49 26.38
C SER A 273 -10.86 -9.13 27.86
N ILE A 274 -10.13 -8.07 28.20
CA ILE A 274 -9.92 -7.65 29.59
C ILE A 274 -11.01 -6.65 29.99
N ASP A 275 -11.70 -6.89 31.10
CA ASP A 275 -12.74 -6.00 31.63
C ASP A 275 -12.11 -4.80 32.36
N THR A 276 -11.64 -3.84 31.56
CA THR A 276 -10.91 -2.63 31.99
C THR A 276 -10.87 -1.62 30.85
N ASP A 277 -10.20 -0.48 31.03
CA ASP A 277 -9.94 0.51 29.97
C ASP A 277 -8.54 0.35 29.34
N PHE A 278 -8.11 1.32 28.53
CA PHE A 278 -6.79 1.23 27.87
C PHE A 278 -5.62 1.34 28.86
N ASP A 279 -5.75 2.13 29.93
CA ASP A 279 -4.65 2.38 30.86
C ASP A 279 -4.53 1.22 31.86
N GLY A 280 -5.65 0.68 32.34
CA GLY A 280 -5.68 -0.58 33.10
C GLY A 280 -5.18 -1.78 32.28
N CYS A 281 -5.52 -1.85 30.99
CA CYS A 281 -4.96 -2.84 30.06
C CYS A 281 -3.43 -2.68 29.95
N MET A 282 -2.94 -1.45 29.77
CA MET A 282 -1.50 -1.15 29.70
C MET A 282 -0.75 -1.37 31.01
N GLN A 283 -1.40 -1.26 32.17
CA GLN A 283 -0.85 -1.67 33.46
C GLN A 283 -0.73 -3.20 33.54
N LEU A 284 -1.82 -3.94 33.31
CA LEU A 284 -1.84 -5.40 33.37
C LEU A 284 -0.85 -6.03 32.39
N ILE A 285 -0.64 -5.43 31.20
CA ILE A 285 0.41 -5.86 30.27
C ILE A 285 1.80 -5.77 30.92
N ARG A 286 2.13 -4.69 31.63
CA ARG A 286 3.45 -4.53 32.29
C ARG A 286 3.64 -5.62 33.33
N GLU A 287 2.66 -5.82 34.21
CA GLU A 287 2.65 -6.84 35.27
C GLU A 287 2.82 -8.25 34.67
N VAL A 288 2.01 -8.60 33.67
CA VAL A 288 2.11 -9.88 32.94
C VAL A 288 3.48 -10.06 32.28
N THR A 289 4.09 -9.01 31.73
CA THR A 289 5.44 -9.09 31.10
C THR A 289 6.61 -9.02 32.08
N ALA A 290 6.36 -8.74 33.37
CA ALA A 290 7.37 -8.86 34.42
C ALA A 290 7.48 -10.31 34.90
N GLU A 291 6.35 -11.00 35.05
CA GLU A 291 6.28 -12.40 35.49
C GLU A 291 6.47 -13.42 34.35
N LEU A 292 5.90 -13.15 33.17
CA LEU A 292 6.01 -14.04 32.00
C LEU A 292 6.92 -13.44 30.93
N PRO A 293 7.85 -14.23 30.34
CA PRO A 293 8.76 -13.77 29.30
C PRO A 293 8.04 -13.64 27.94
N ILE A 294 7.19 -12.62 27.83
CA ILE A 294 6.40 -12.27 26.64
C ILE A 294 7.04 -11.05 25.98
N TYR A 295 7.48 -11.20 24.74
CA TYR A 295 8.12 -10.11 23.99
C TYR A 295 7.06 -9.10 23.49
N LEU A 296 7.30 -7.79 23.60
CA LEU A 296 6.29 -6.77 23.26
C LEU A 296 6.52 -6.14 21.87
N ALA A 297 5.59 -6.40 20.94
CA ALA A 297 5.64 -5.90 19.57
C ALA A 297 5.03 -4.49 19.37
N ASN A 298 5.19 -3.62 20.36
CA ASN A 298 4.65 -2.25 20.34
C ASN A 298 5.56 -1.27 19.54
N SER A 299 5.28 0.04 19.57
CA SER A 299 6.02 1.08 18.81
C SER A 299 7.33 1.55 19.44
N LEU A 300 7.68 1.10 20.65
CA LEU A 300 9.02 1.32 21.22
C LEU A 300 10.06 0.48 20.47
N ASN A 301 9.65 -0.73 20.04
CA ASN A 301 10.52 -1.72 19.43
C ASN A 301 11.13 -1.25 18.10
N SER A 302 12.45 -1.04 18.09
CA SER A 302 13.18 -0.45 16.97
C SER A 302 13.45 -1.41 15.81
N LEU A 303 13.46 -2.74 16.03
CA LEU A 303 13.64 -3.74 14.96
C LEU A 303 12.59 -3.59 13.84
N ARG A 304 11.38 -3.17 14.23
CA ARG A 304 10.28 -2.93 13.30
C ARG A 304 10.62 -1.85 12.26
N LEU A 305 11.51 -0.90 12.59
CA LEU A 305 11.95 0.18 11.70
C LEU A 305 12.93 -0.34 10.65
N GLU A 306 13.77 -1.32 10.99
CA GLU A 306 14.75 -1.90 10.06
C GLU A 306 14.12 -2.71 8.94
N GLY A 307 12.95 -3.31 9.20
CA GLY A 307 12.11 -3.86 8.14
C GLY A 307 11.35 -2.78 7.37
N GLN A 308 10.75 -1.81 8.06
CA GLN A 308 9.97 -0.74 7.41
C GLN A 308 10.82 0.18 6.50
N LYS A 309 12.12 0.38 6.79
CA LYS A 309 13.01 1.23 5.98
C LYS A 309 13.26 0.65 4.58
N THR A 310 13.11 -0.67 4.38
CA THR A 310 13.35 -1.27 3.05
C THR A 310 12.35 -0.78 2.02
N ALA A 311 11.15 -0.32 2.42
CA ALA A 311 10.20 0.31 1.50
C ALA A 311 10.73 1.59 0.83
N ALA A 312 11.64 2.33 1.47
CA ALA A 312 12.33 3.46 0.86
C ALA A 312 13.42 3.01 -0.13
N ILE A 313 14.16 1.95 0.22
CA ILE A 313 15.15 1.31 -0.65
C ILE A 313 14.46 0.73 -1.90
N GLU A 314 13.30 0.08 -1.73
CA GLU A 314 12.45 -0.38 -2.84
C GLU A 314 12.00 0.77 -3.75
N ILE A 315 11.64 1.95 -3.22
CA ILE A 315 11.27 3.11 -4.05
C ILE A 315 12.44 3.58 -4.92
N LEU A 316 13.66 3.63 -4.38
CA LEU A 316 14.85 3.97 -5.18
C LEU A 316 15.12 2.89 -6.24
N GLN A 317 15.13 1.62 -5.82
CA GLN A 317 15.38 0.48 -6.70
C GLN A 317 14.36 0.38 -7.85
N GLN A 318 13.08 0.68 -7.59
CA GLN A 318 12.01 0.69 -8.61
C GLN A 318 12.01 1.91 -9.53
N PHE A 319 12.90 2.88 -9.29
CA PHE A 319 13.16 4.04 -10.17
C PHE A 319 14.57 4.00 -10.76
N ASP A 320 15.19 2.82 -10.91
CA ASP A 320 16.56 2.66 -11.42
C ASP A 320 17.57 3.52 -10.62
N TRP A 321 17.39 3.53 -9.29
CA TRP A 321 18.14 4.32 -8.31
C TRP A 321 17.98 5.85 -8.41
N GLN A 322 17.00 6.35 -9.18
CA GLN A 322 16.67 7.77 -9.22
C GLN A 322 15.85 8.18 -7.97
N VAL A 323 16.37 9.15 -7.22
CA VAL A 323 15.69 9.69 -6.03
C VAL A 323 14.47 10.51 -6.43
N PRO A 324 13.27 10.29 -5.85
CA PRO A 324 12.13 11.18 -6.03
C PRO A 324 12.38 12.56 -5.40
N ASP A 325 11.57 13.54 -5.74
CA ASP A 325 11.64 14.88 -5.13
C ASP A 325 10.90 14.92 -3.80
N TRP A 326 9.74 14.25 -3.75
CA TRP A 326 8.88 14.20 -2.57
C TRP A 326 8.40 12.78 -2.25
N VAL A 327 8.36 12.45 -0.96
CA VAL A 327 7.69 11.25 -0.44
C VAL A 327 6.73 11.62 0.69
N ILE A 328 5.47 11.23 0.53
CA ILE A 328 4.35 11.63 1.39
C ILE A 328 3.89 10.42 2.19
N VAL A 329 4.03 10.48 3.51
CA VAL A 329 3.81 9.34 4.43
C VAL A 329 2.70 9.66 5.43
N PRO A 330 1.65 8.82 5.56
CA PRO A 330 0.64 8.96 6.60
C PRO A 330 1.22 8.81 8.00
N GLY A 331 1.02 9.83 8.85
CA GLY A 331 1.65 9.98 10.16
C GLY A 331 0.71 9.66 11.32
N GLY A 332 0.74 8.42 11.79
CA GLY A 332 0.10 7.98 13.05
C GLY A 332 1.07 8.02 14.21
N ASN A 333 1.50 6.86 14.68
CA ASN A 333 2.52 6.72 15.74
C ASN A 333 3.96 7.01 15.26
N LEU A 334 4.09 7.84 14.21
CA LEU A 334 5.30 8.49 13.69
C LEU A 334 6.57 7.67 13.37
N GLY A 335 6.61 6.35 13.63
CA GLY A 335 7.73 5.50 13.22
C GLY A 335 7.91 5.41 11.69
N ASN A 336 6.81 5.45 10.93
CA ASN A 336 6.82 5.30 9.47
C ASN A 336 7.74 6.34 8.80
N ILE A 337 7.53 7.65 9.06
CA ILE A 337 8.27 8.75 8.42
C ILE A 337 9.77 8.67 8.72
N TYR A 338 10.14 8.23 9.93
CA TYR A 338 11.53 7.97 10.30
C TYR A 338 12.13 6.74 9.60
N ALA A 339 11.37 5.65 9.47
CA ALA A 339 11.83 4.48 8.72
C ALA A 339 12.10 4.82 7.24
N PHE A 340 11.21 5.60 6.60
CA PHE A 340 11.46 6.08 5.23
C PHE A 340 12.71 6.98 5.16
N TYR A 341 12.85 7.95 6.06
CA TYR A 341 14.08 8.75 6.17
C TYR A 341 15.33 7.88 6.31
N LYS A 342 15.32 6.91 7.22
CA LYS A 342 16.48 6.05 7.52
C LYS A 342 16.90 5.22 6.31
N GLY A 343 15.94 4.71 5.55
CA GLY A 343 16.22 3.97 4.31
C GLY A 343 16.85 4.85 3.22
N PHE A 344 16.27 6.02 2.94
CA PHE A 344 16.85 6.96 1.96
C PHE A 344 18.23 7.46 2.39
N ASN A 345 18.40 7.81 3.67
CA ASN A 345 19.67 8.30 4.20
C ASN A 345 20.77 7.22 4.17
N MET A 346 20.45 5.96 4.47
CA MET A 346 21.39 4.85 4.37
C MET A 346 21.85 4.59 2.92
N CYS A 347 20.95 4.70 1.93
CA CYS A 347 21.31 4.65 0.52
C CYS A 347 22.24 5.80 0.11
N LYS A 348 22.04 7.01 0.66
CA LYS A 348 22.90 8.16 0.43
C LYS A 348 24.29 8.00 1.07
N GLU A 349 24.34 7.60 2.35
CA GLU A 349 25.61 7.43 3.09
C GLU A 349 26.52 6.32 2.53
N LEU A 350 25.96 5.38 1.78
CA LEU A 350 26.68 4.29 1.12
C LEU A 350 26.84 4.50 -0.41
N GLY A 351 26.51 5.69 -0.93
CA GLY A 351 26.77 6.09 -2.32
C GLY A 351 25.89 5.42 -3.38
N LEU A 352 24.78 4.76 -2.98
CA LEU A 352 23.80 4.24 -3.93
C LEU A 352 23.07 5.39 -4.63
N VAL A 353 22.94 6.53 -3.95
CA VAL A 353 22.37 7.79 -4.44
C VAL A 353 23.12 8.99 -3.84
N ASP A 354 22.99 10.17 -4.45
CA ASP A 354 23.63 11.43 -4.03
C ASP A 354 22.79 12.24 -3.01
N ARG A 355 21.46 12.12 -3.09
CA ARG A 355 20.49 12.89 -2.29
C ARG A 355 19.42 12.02 -1.61
N ILE A 356 18.60 12.65 -0.78
CA ILE A 356 17.36 12.09 -0.24
C ILE A 356 16.15 12.92 -0.74
N PRO A 357 14.94 12.35 -0.79
CA PRO A 357 13.74 13.13 -1.10
C PRO A 357 13.37 14.05 0.08
N ARG A 358 12.61 15.12 -0.20
CA ARG A 358 11.92 15.87 0.85
C ARG A 358 10.73 15.06 1.34
N LEU A 359 10.53 15.01 2.66
CA LEU A 359 9.49 14.18 3.25
C LEU A 359 8.29 15.02 3.71
N VAL A 360 7.08 14.55 3.43
CA VAL A 360 5.84 15.12 3.97
C VAL A 360 5.21 14.12 4.93
N CYS A 361 4.97 14.54 6.16
CA CYS A 361 4.17 13.78 7.12
C CYS A 361 2.73 14.30 7.08
N ALA A 362 1.77 13.45 6.71
CA ALA A 362 0.36 13.82 6.59
C ALA A 362 -0.47 13.26 7.76
N GLN A 363 -1.15 14.11 8.52
CA GLN A 363 -1.99 13.71 9.66
C GLN A 363 -3.48 13.99 9.42
N ALA A 364 -4.37 13.25 10.09
CA ALA A 364 -5.77 13.64 10.18
C ALA A 364 -5.90 14.82 11.17
N ALA A 365 -6.71 15.84 10.87
CA ALA A 365 -6.88 17.03 11.70
C ALA A 365 -7.35 16.70 13.13
N ASN A 366 -8.13 15.62 13.29
CA ASN A 366 -8.58 15.12 14.59
C ASN A 366 -7.47 14.42 15.40
N ALA A 367 -6.27 14.23 14.84
CA ALA A 367 -5.11 13.58 15.47
C ALA A 367 -3.79 14.19 14.92
N ASN A 368 -3.61 15.50 15.10
CA ASN A 368 -2.59 16.32 14.43
C ASN A 368 -1.44 16.90 15.33
N PRO A 369 -0.98 16.26 16.42
CA PRO A 369 -0.05 16.88 17.38
C PRO A 369 1.31 17.28 16.76
N LEU A 370 1.82 16.51 15.80
CA LEU A 370 3.07 16.85 15.09
C LEU A 370 2.87 18.03 14.15
N TYR A 371 1.68 18.17 13.55
CA TYR A 371 1.35 19.32 12.71
C TYR A 371 1.31 20.61 13.53
N LEU A 372 0.66 20.59 14.71
CA LEU A 372 0.67 21.74 15.63
C LEU A 372 2.09 22.11 16.07
N TYR A 373 2.93 21.11 16.37
CA TYR A 373 4.33 21.31 16.74
C TYR A 373 5.20 21.83 15.58
N TYR A 374 4.91 21.43 14.33
CA TYR A 374 5.53 21.97 13.14
C TYR A 374 5.13 23.43 12.90
N LYS A 375 3.83 23.77 12.96
CA LYS A 375 3.32 25.14 12.76
C LYS A 375 3.77 26.10 13.88
N SER A 376 4.06 25.61 15.09
CA SER A 376 4.68 26.42 16.16
C SER A 376 6.19 26.67 15.96
N GLY A 377 6.80 26.11 14.92
CA GLY A 377 8.22 26.23 14.61
C GLY A 377 9.11 25.33 15.47
N TRP A 378 8.63 24.14 15.82
CA TRP A 378 9.30 23.15 16.68
C TRP A 378 9.58 23.65 18.12
N LYS A 379 8.81 24.60 18.64
CA LYS A 379 9.07 25.26 19.94
C LYS A 379 8.47 24.53 21.15
N ASP A 380 7.23 24.08 21.03
CA ASP A 380 6.42 23.57 22.14
C ASP A 380 5.58 22.40 21.63
N PHE A 381 5.94 21.17 22.02
CA PHE A 381 5.21 19.95 21.67
C PHE A 381 4.18 19.64 22.74
N LYS A 382 2.92 19.43 22.32
CA LYS A 382 1.82 19.03 23.20
C LYS A 382 1.07 17.88 22.57
N ALA A 383 0.90 16.81 23.35
CA ALA A 383 -0.04 15.75 23.04
C ALA A 383 -1.47 16.32 22.98
N VAL A 384 -2.30 15.80 22.08
CA VAL A 384 -3.70 16.19 21.91
C VAL A 384 -4.62 15.03 22.26
N LYS A 385 -5.86 15.32 22.68
CA LYS A 385 -6.89 14.28 22.78
C LYS A 385 -7.41 13.95 21.38
N ALA A 386 -6.92 12.86 20.79
CA ALA A 386 -7.31 12.47 19.43
C ALA A 386 -8.82 12.18 19.32
N GLY A 387 -9.50 12.93 18.45
CA GLY A 387 -10.89 12.68 18.07
C GLY A 387 -11.02 11.50 17.11
N THR A 388 -12.26 11.03 16.90
CA THR A 388 -12.57 9.96 15.93
C THR A 388 -12.16 10.35 14.52
N THR A 389 -11.58 9.41 13.77
CA THR A 389 -11.26 9.61 12.35
C THR A 389 -11.48 8.33 11.55
N PHE A 390 -11.92 8.44 10.29
CA PHE A 390 -11.93 7.32 9.34
C PHE A 390 -10.52 6.77 9.08
N ALA A 391 -9.50 7.60 9.27
CA ALA A 391 -8.09 7.23 9.22
C ALA A 391 -7.62 6.50 10.51
N SER A 392 -8.43 5.62 11.08
CA SER A 392 -8.29 5.02 12.43
C SER A 392 -6.87 4.59 12.84
N ALA A 393 -6.10 3.92 11.97
CA ALA A 393 -4.72 3.52 12.30
C ALA A 393 -3.68 4.67 12.45
N ILE A 394 -4.08 5.93 12.20
CA ILE A 394 -3.31 7.14 12.54
C ILE A 394 -4.02 8.03 13.59
N GLN A 395 -5.08 7.54 14.26
CA GLN A 395 -5.75 8.22 15.37
C GLN A 395 -4.89 8.24 16.65
N ILE A 396 -3.77 8.97 16.62
CA ILE A 396 -2.75 9.00 17.67
C ILE A 396 -2.54 10.44 18.15
N GLY A 397 -2.99 10.72 19.38
CA GLY A 397 -2.88 12.03 20.01
C GLY A 397 -1.56 12.26 20.75
N ASP A 398 -0.90 11.17 21.17
CA ASP A 398 0.43 11.17 21.79
C ASP A 398 1.34 10.14 21.06
N PRO A 399 2.08 10.56 20.01
CA PRO A 399 2.88 9.66 19.20
C PRO A 399 4.26 9.37 19.82
N VAL A 400 4.46 8.11 20.22
CA VAL A 400 5.67 7.57 20.87
C VAL A 400 6.97 7.81 20.08
N SER A 401 6.91 8.00 18.76
CA SER A 401 8.08 8.29 17.91
C SER A 401 8.17 9.76 17.46
N ILE A 402 7.71 10.71 18.28
CA ILE A 402 7.75 12.15 17.97
C ILE A 402 9.17 12.64 17.64
N ASP A 403 10.17 12.33 18.47
CA ASP A 403 11.55 12.79 18.29
C ASP A 403 12.16 12.25 16.99
N ARG A 404 11.90 10.97 16.69
CA ARG A 404 12.31 10.29 15.46
C ARG A 404 11.75 11.00 14.22
N ALA A 405 10.48 11.39 14.24
CA ALA A 405 9.85 12.11 13.13
C ALA A 405 10.35 13.56 13.00
N VAL A 406 10.53 14.26 14.12
CA VAL A 406 11.06 15.64 14.14
C VAL A 406 12.50 15.66 13.61
N TYR A 407 13.32 14.67 13.97
CA TYR A 407 14.66 14.45 13.41
C TYR A 407 14.61 14.16 11.90
N ALA A 408 13.77 13.22 11.46
CA ALA A 408 13.60 12.88 10.05
C ALA A 408 13.18 14.08 9.20
N LEU A 409 12.22 14.87 9.69
CA LEU A 409 11.69 16.04 8.98
C LEU A 409 12.71 17.19 8.96
N LYS A 410 13.43 17.46 10.06
CA LYS A 410 14.50 18.46 10.06
C LYS A 410 15.62 18.11 9.06
N ASN A 411 16.10 16.86 9.07
CA ASN A 411 17.20 16.43 8.19
C ASN A 411 16.80 16.24 6.71
N SER A 412 15.51 16.10 6.39
CA SER A 412 15.00 16.02 5.01
C SER A 412 14.41 17.33 4.47
N ASN A 413 14.51 18.45 5.21
CA ASN A 413 13.79 19.70 4.92
C ASN A 413 12.29 19.44 4.67
N GLY A 414 11.72 18.60 5.52
CA GLY A 414 10.37 18.07 5.41
C GLY A 414 9.28 18.99 5.97
N ILE A 415 8.04 18.60 5.71
CA ILE A 415 6.83 19.39 5.97
C ILE A 415 5.80 18.52 6.69
N VAL A 416 4.95 19.14 7.51
CA VAL A 416 3.77 18.48 8.10
C VAL A 416 2.51 19.20 7.65
N GLU A 417 1.54 18.45 7.15
CA GLU A 417 0.23 18.96 6.73
C GLU A 417 -0.90 18.07 7.26
N GLU A 418 -2.10 18.64 7.33
CA GLU A 418 -3.29 17.99 7.88
C GLU A 418 -4.42 17.81 6.86
N ALA A 419 -5.34 16.90 7.15
CA ALA A 419 -6.57 16.66 6.38
C ALA A 419 -7.77 16.53 7.31
N THR A 420 -8.87 17.25 7.04
CA THR A 420 -10.13 17.05 7.76
C THR A 420 -10.82 15.77 7.31
N GLU A 421 -11.81 15.30 8.06
CA GLU A 421 -12.57 14.09 7.73
C GLU A 421 -13.34 14.22 6.40
N GLU A 422 -13.86 15.40 6.05
CA GLU A 422 -14.45 15.62 4.71
C GLU A 422 -13.36 15.61 3.63
N GLU A 423 -12.24 16.33 3.82
CA GLU A 423 -11.18 16.40 2.82
C GLU A 423 -10.56 15.02 2.51
N LEU A 424 -10.27 14.20 3.54
CA LEU A 424 -9.64 12.89 3.35
C LEU A 424 -10.59 11.87 2.70
N MET A 425 -11.90 11.98 2.96
CA MET A 425 -12.93 11.12 2.37
C MET A 425 -13.26 11.53 0.93
N ASP A 426 -13.37 12.84 0.65
CA ASP A 426 -13.49 13.36 -0.71
C ASP A 426 -12.25 13.01 -1.55
N ALA A 427 -11.03 13.17 -1.03
CA ALA A 427 -9.80 12.77 -1.72
C ALA A 427 -9.73 11.26 -1.98
N MET A 428 -10.25 10.43 -1.06
CA MET A 428 -10.38 8.99 -1.27
C MET A 428 -11.36 8.65 -2.40
N ALA A 429 -12.55 9.25 -2.40
CA ALA A 429 -13.54 9.02 -3.45
C ALA A 429 -13.06 9.53 -4.83
N GLN A 430 -12.36 10.66 -4.88
CA GLN A 430 -11.73 11.15 -6.11
C GLN A 430 -10.64 10.20 -6.63
N ALA A 431 -9.77 9.69 -5.75
CA ALA A 431 -8.73 8.72 -6.13
C ALA A 431 -9.35 7.43 -6.67
N ASP A 432 -10.33 6.87 -5.96
CA ASP A 432 -11.03 5.65 -6.38
C ASP A 432 -11.78 5.86 -7.72
N SER A 433 -12.33 7.05 -7.97
CA SER A 433 -12.96 7.40 -9.27
C SER A 433 -12.01 7.35 -10.48
N THR A 434 -10.70 7.25 -10.25
CA THR A 434 -9.68 7.07 -11.30
C THR A 434 -9.24 5.62 -11.52
N GLY A 435 -9.77 4.67 -10.74
CA GLY A 435 -9.46 3.24 -10.83
C GLY A 435 -8.57 2.70 -9.71
N MET A 436 -8.27 3.51 -8.68
CA MET A 436 -7.62 3.04 -7.45
C MET A 436 -8.65 2.45 -6.46
N PHE A 437 -8.18 1.87 -5.36
CA PHE A 437 -9.02 1.47 -4.22
C PHE A 437 -8.27 1.66 -2.90
N ILE A 438 -8.12 2.91 -2.46
CA ILE A 438 -7.17 3.31 -1.42
C ILE A 438 -7.75 3.26 -0.01
N CYS A 439 -6.90 3.22 1.02
CA CYS A 439 -7.35 3.41 2.41
C CYS A 439 -7.47 4.90 2.78
N PRO A 440 -8.25 5.28 3.82
CA PRO A 440 -8.37 6.66 4.29
C PRO A 440 -7.03 7.33 4.66
N HIS A 441 -6.02 6.56 5.10
CA HIS A 441 -4.65 7.08 5.31
C HIS A 441 -4.01 7.62 4.03
N THR A 442 -4.30 6.98 2.90
CA THR A 442 -3.85 7.45 1.59
C THR A 442 -4.64 8.69 1.18
N GLY A 443 -5.94 8.76 1.52
CA GLY A 443 -6.75 9.99 1.39
C GLY A 443 -6.13 11.18 2.12
N VAL A 444 -5.73 11.02 3.39
CA VAL A 444 -5.00 12.03 4.18
C VAL A 444 -3.72 12.51 3.47
N ALA A 445 -2.93 11.59 2.91
CA ALA A 445 -1.72 11.93 2.16
C ALA A 445 -2.01 12.64 0.83
N LEU A 446 -3.10 12.28 0.13
CA LEU A 446 -3.55 12.97 -1.07
C LEU A 446 -4.09 14.37 -0.77
N THR A 447 -4.79 14.58 0.35
CA THR A 447 -5.17 15.92 0.82
C THR A 447 -3.96 16.80 1.10
N ALA A 448 -2.93 16.27 1.78
CA ALA A 448 -1.68 16.98 1.98
C ALA A 448 -1.01 17.35 0.63
N LEU A 449 -0.99 16.43 -0.33
CA LEU A 449 -0.51 16.70 -1.70
C LEU A 449 -1.33 17.79 -2.41
N ILE A 450 -2.66 17.76 -2.34
CA ILE A 450 -3.54 18.79 -2.90
C ILE A 450 -3.19 20.17 -2.30
N LYS A 451 -3.05 20.27 -0.98
CA LYS A 451 -2.69 21.51 -0.28
C LYS A 451 -1.31 22.03 -0.70
N LEU A 452 -0.31 21.15 -0.78
CA LEU A 452 1.07 21.52 -1.15
C LEU A 452 1.26 21.82 -2.65
N ARG A 453 0.42 21.25 -3.53
CA ARG A 453 0.33 21.62 -4.94
C ARG A 453 -0.35 22.97 -5.12
N ASN A 454 -1.44 23.23 -4.38
CA ASN A 454 -2.18 24.51 -4.44
C ASN A 454 -1.37 25.69 -3.87
N SER A 455 -0.50 25.47 -2.89
CA SER A 455 0.43 26.49 -2.37
C SER A 455 1.73 26.62 -3.19
N GLY A 456 1.91 25.81 -4.24
CA GLY A 456 3.10 25.84 -5.09
C GLY A 456 4.38 25.29 -4.45
N ILE A 457 4.28 24.61 -3.31
CA ILE A 457 5.42 24.02 -2.59
C ILE A 457 5.91 22.75 -3.29
N ILE A 458 4.99 21.94 -3.81
CA ILE A 458 5.28 20.84 -4.74
C ILE A 458 4.96 21.35 -6.15
N GLY A 459 5.88 21.19 -7.10
CA GLY A 459 5.69 21.56 -8.50
C GLY A 459 4.82 20.56 -9.28
N PRO A 460 4.44 20.89 -10.53
CA PRO A 460 3.65 19.99 -11.38
C PRO A 460 4.47 18.81 -11.91
N THR A 461 5.79 18.95 -11.99
CA THR A 461 6.72 17.97 -12.56
C THR A 461 7.57 17.24 -11.52
N ASP A 462 7.41 17.57 -10.23
CA ASP A 462 8.17 16.96 -9.14
C ASP A 462 7.81 15.47 -9.00
N ARG A 463 8.80 14.57 -9.07
CA ARG A 463 8.56 13.13 -8.88
C ARG A 463 8.11 12.88 -7.45
N THR A 464 6.85 12.50 -7.29
CA THR A 464 6.18 12.45 -6.00
C THR A 464 5.63 11.07 -5.71
N VAL A 465 5.98 10.49 -4.56
CA VAL A 465 5.48 9.17 -4.14
C VAL A 465 4.60 9.29 -2.90
N VAL A 466 3.37 8.79 -2.98
CA VAL A 466 2.45 8.68 -1.85
C VAL A 466 2.50 7.27 -1.28
N VAL A 467 2.71 7.12 0.03
CA VAL A 467 2.78 5.79 0.68
C VAL A 467 1.40 5.33 1.12
N SER A 468 0.89 4.27 0.48
CA SER A 468 -0.38 3.65 0.83
C SER A 468 -0.14 2.48 1.80
N THR A 469 -0.42 2.70 3.09
CA THR A 469 0.02 1.83 4.19
C THR A 469 -0.86 0.61 4.45
N ALA A 470 -2.07 0.55 3.91
CA ALA A 470 -3.04 -0.55 4.13
C ALA A 470 -3.97 -0.71 2.91
N HIS A 471 -4.45 -1.92 2.65
CA HIS A 471 -5.36 -2.17 1.53
C HIS A 471 -6.72 -1.49 1.75
N GLY A 472 -7.29 -0.83 0.72
CA GLY A 472 -8.65 -0.29 0.77
C GLY A 472 -9.75 -1.32 1.13
N LEU A 473 -9.52 -2.62 0.94
CA LEU A 473 -10.43 -3.70 1.34
C LEU A 473 -10.67 -3.79 2.86
N LYS A 474 -9.78 -3.23 3.69
CA LYS A 474 -9.98 -3.09 5.14
C LYS A 474 -10.95 -1.95 5.52
N PHE A 475 -11.38 -1.14 4.55
CA PHE A 475 -12.14 0.09 4.77
C PHE A 475 -13.43 0.13 3.91
N THR A 476 -13.95 -1.04 3.53
CA THR A 476 -15.19 -1.17 2.74
C THR A 476 -16.38 -0.46 3.38
N GLN A 477 -16.59 -0.61 4.69
CA GLN A 477 -17.68 0.07 5.41
C GLN A 477 -17.61 1.59 5.23
N SER A 478 -16.46 2.21 5.51
CA SER A 478 -16.24 3.65 5.34
C SER A 478 -16.52 4.15 3.91
N LYS A 479 -16.31 3.32 2.90
CA LYS A 479 -16.69 3.63 1.50
C LYS A 479 -18.18 3.43 1.23
N ILE A 480 -18.81 2.43 1.83
CA ILE A 480 -20.26 2.21 1.77
C ILE A 480 -20.96 3.44 2.38
N ASP A 481 -20.63 3.81 3.61
CA ASP A 481 -21.21 4.94 4.35
C ASP A 481 -21.10 6.26 3.55
N TYR A 482 -19.97 6.46 2.86
CA TYR A 482 -19.73 7.65 2.04
C TYR A 482 -20.55 7.62 0.73
N HIS A 483 -20.59 6.49 0.02
CA HIS A 483 -21.31 6.41 -1.25
C HIS A 483 -22.83 6.22 -1.10
N SER A 484 -23.33 5.81 0.07
CA SER A 484 -24.75 5.90 0.44
C SER A 484 -25.16 7.31 0.89
N GLY A 485 -24.22 8.12 1.35
CA GLY A 485 -24.46 9.46 1.89
C GLY A 485 -24.92 9.46 3.36
N GLU A 486 -24.61 8.40 4.10
CA GLU A 486 -25.06 8.17 5.48
C GLU A 486 -24.09 8.71 6.54
N ILE A 487 -22.89 9.19 6.14
CA ILE A 487 -21.96 9.84 7.06
C ILE A 487 -22.51 11.20 7.51
N LYS A 488 -22.94 11.25 8.78
CA LYS A 488 -23.35 12.48 9.45
C LYS A 488 -22.25 13.56 9.38
N ASP A 489 -22.66 14.80 9.17
CA ASP A 489 -21.83 16.02 9.15
C ASP A 489 -20.75 16.07 8.03
N ILE A 490 -20.81 15.17 7.03
CA ILE A 490 -19.97 15.21 5.81
C ILE A 490 -20.87 15.25 4.57
N ALA A 491 -20.59 16.15 3.61
CA ALA A 491 -21.49 16.38 2.46
C ALA A 491 -21.42 15.29 1.37
N CYS A 492 -20.54 14.30 1.51
CA CYS A 492 -20.38 13.13 0.63
C CYS A 492 -20.37 13.50 -0.87
N ARG A 493 -19.56 14.52 -1.22
CA ARG A 493 -19.69 15.29 -2.47
C ARG A 493 -19.46 14.48 -3.75
N PHE A 494 -18.78 13.35 -3.62
CA PHE A 494 -18.46 12.40 -4.68
C PHE A 494 -19.13 11.03 -4.46
N ALA A 495 -20.24 10.99 -3.72
CA ALA A 495 -21.09 9.81 -3.57
C ALA A 495 -21.56 9.27 -4.94
N ASN A 496 -21.66 7.95 -5.05
CA ASN A 496 -22.03 7.26 -6.28
C ASN A 496 -22.93 6.04 -5.97
N PRO A 497 -24.13 6.27 -5.40
CA PRO A 497 -25.03 5.19 -5.02
C PRO A 497 -25.60 4.46 -6.25
N PRO A 498 -26.03 3.20 -6.10
CA PRO A 498 -26.73 2.47 -7.15
C PRO A 498 -28.00 3.20 -7.61
N VAL A 499 -28.13 3.47 -8.91
CA VAL A 499 -29.33 4.10 -9.48
C VAL A 499 -30.39 3.02 -9.71
N GLN A 500 -31.46 3.06 -8.92
CA GLN A 500 -32.63 2.21 -9.17
C GLN A 500 -33.30 2.60 -10.49
N VAL A 501 -33.66 1.60 -11.29
CA VAL A 501 -34.31 1.76 -12.59
C VAL A 501 -35.34 0.64 -12.77
N LYS A 502 -36.43 0.92 -13.50
CA LYS A 502 -37.42 -0.11 -13.84
C LYS A 502 -36.81 -1.15 -14.79
N ALA A 503 -37.31 -2.37 -14.71
CA ALA A 503 -36.92 -3.50 -15.58
C ALA A 503 -37.53 -3.38 -17.00
N ASP A 504 -37.34 -2.23 -17.65
CA ASP A 504 -37.78 -1.97 -19.02
C ASP A 504 -36.69 -1.25 -19.82
N PHE A 505 -36.66 -1.51 -21.13
CA PHE A 505 -35.63 -0.98 -22.03
C PHE A 505 -35.65 0.55 -22.14
N GLY A 506 -36.81 1.20 -22.03
CA GLY A 506 -36.94 2.65 -22.11
C GLY A 506 -36.28 3.35 -20.93
N SER A 507 -36.67 2.97 -19.71
CA SER A 507 -36.12 3.49 -18.46
C SER A 507 -34.60 3.29 -18.39
N VAL A 508 -34.10 2.09 -18.74
CA VAL A 508 -32.66 1.80 -18.78
C VAL A 508 -31.95 2.67 -19.80
N MET A 509 -32.46 2.75 -21.04
CA MET A 509 -31.83 3.54 -22.10
C MET A 509 -31.81 5.04 -21.79
N ASP A 510 -32.80 5.60 -21.10
CA ASP A 510 -32.82 7.03 -20.78
C ASP A 510 -31.86 7.38 -19.63
N VAL A 511 -31.72 6.52 -18.62
CA VAL A 511 -30.67 6.65 -17.58
C VAL A 511 -29.28 6.55 -18.23
N LEU A 512 -29.07 5.61 -19.15
CA LEU A 512 -27.81 5.46 -19.90
C LEU A 512 -27.53 6.67 -20.80
N LYS A 513 -28.49 7.13 -21.61
CA LYS A 513 -28.33 8.34 -22.46
C LYS A 513 -27.96 9.57 -21.63
N LYS A 514 -28.62 9.77 -20.47
CA LYS A 514 -28.33 10.89 -19.55
C LYS A 514 -26.91 10.80 -18.99
N SER A 515 -26.49 9.60 -18.58
CA SER A 515 -25.17 9.34 -17.99
C SER A 515 -24.03 9.44 -19.01
N LEU A 516 -24.20 8.86 -20.20
CA LEU A 516 -23.21 8.89 -21.28
C LEU A 516 -23.06 10.30 -21.86
N LYS A 517 -24.14 11.09 -22.02
CA LYS A 517 -24.03 12.51 -22.43
C LYS A 517 -23.19 13.34 -21.44
N ARG A 518 -23.26 13.05 -20.14
CA ARG A 518 -22.42 13.69 -19.11
C ARG A 518 -20.94 13.30 -19.24
N LEU A 519 -20.63 12.09 -19.72
CA LEU A 519 -19.26 11.60 -19.92
C LEU A 519 -18.66 12.02 -21.28
N TRP A 520 -19.50 12.14 -22.32
CA TRP A 520 -19.10 12.51 -23.69
C TRP A 520 -19.06 14.02 -23.95
N MET A 521 -19.38 14.85 -22.96
CA MET A 521 -19.10 16.28 -22.98
C MET A 521 -17.85 16.58 -22.12
N PRO A 522 -16.63 16.35 -22.64
CA PRO A 522 -15.42 16.75 -21.91
C PRO A 522 -15.44 18.26 -21.70
N HIS A 523 -15.28 18.67 -20.44
CA HIS A 523 -15.35 20.05 -19.94
C HIS A 523 -15.12 21.13 -21.01
N ALA A 524 -16.23 21.73 -21.47
CA ALA A 524 -16.23 22.71 -22.55
C ALA A 524 -15.61 24.05 -22.09
N ARG A 525 -14.27 24.07 -22.04
CA ARG A 525 -13.35 25.17 -21.68
C ARG A 525 -13.76 25.95 -20.43
N THR A 526 -12.95 25.85 -19.37
CA THR A 526 -12.93 26.82 -18.27
C THR A 526 -12.93 28.24 -18.83
N LYS A 527 -14.09 28.92 -18.80
CA LYS A 527 -14.19 30.32 -19.17
C LYS A 527 -13.48 31.12 -18.08
N ILE A 528 -12.20 31.42 -18.31
CA ILE A 528 -11.49 32.48 -17.60
C ILE A 528 -12.31 33.75 -17.80
N ARG A 529 -13.09 34.10 -16.78
CA ARG A 529 -14.05 35.21 -16.83
C ARG A 529 -13.29 36.49 -16.60
N PHE A 530 -12.56 36.95 -17.64
CA PHE A 530 -11.93 38.26 -17.67
C PHE A 530 -12.94 39.32 -17.22
N LEU A 531 -12.65 40.01 -16.11
CA LEU A 531 -13.42 41.18 -15.68
C LEU A 531 -13.12 42.35 -16.61
N MET A 532 -13.85 42.43 -17.73
CA MET A 532 -13.96 43.66 -18.51
C MET A 532 -14.83 44.67 -17.77
N THR A 533 -14.25 45.35 -16.77
CA THR A 533 -14.93 46.38 -15.99
C THR A 533 -14.07 47.63 -15.74
N ARG A 534 -13.77 48.37 -16.81
CA ARG A 534 -14.10 49.81 -17.01
C ARG A 534 -13.20 50.46 -18.06
N PRO A 535 -13.70 51.44 -18.85
CA PRO A 535 -12.86 52.24 -19.75
C PRO A 535 -12.05 53.28 -18.97
N CYS A 536 -10.81 53.52 -19.38
CA CYS A 536 -10.03 54.66 -18.89
C CYS A 536 -10.66 55.99 -19.34
N ARG A 537 -10.73 56.96 -18.43
CA ARG A 537 -10.95 58.36 -18.78
C ARG A 537 -9.65 58.94 -19.32
N TYR A 538 -9.73 59.73 -20.38
CA TYR A 538 -8.67 60.68 -20.72
C TYR A 538 -8.69 61.83 -19.72
N THR A 539 -7.52 62.14 -19.16
CA THR A 539 -7.21 63.44 -18.53
C THR A 539 -5.82 63.83 -19.01
N SER A 540 -5.68 65.03 -19.56
CA SER A 540 -4.40 65.56 -20.03
C SER A 540 -3.45 65.85 -18.87
N LEU A 541 -2.16 65.60 -19.09
CA LEU A 541 -1.10 66.37 -18.44
C LEU A 541 0.01 66.66 -19.46
N ALA A 542 0.86 67.63 -19.15
CA ALA A 542 1.64 68.37 -20.13
C ALA A 542 2.95 67.70 -20.57
N ILE A 543 3.51 68.26 -21.64
CA ILE A 543 4.87 68.05 -22.14
C ILE A 543 5.90 68.49 -21.08
N ASP A 544 6.98 67.72 -20.92
CA ASP A 544 8.31 68.30 -20.69
C ASP A 544 9.34 67.60 -21.61
N SER A 545 10.59 68.02 -21.55
CA SER A 545 11.44 68.22 -22.73
C SER A 545 12.92 67.88 -22.50
N LYS A 546 13.69 67.82 -23.60
CA LYS A 546 15.16 67.59 -23.69
C LYS A 546 15.55 66.13 -23.41
N LEU A 547 16.08 65.36 -24.36
CA LEU A 547 17.36 65.61 -25.05
C LEU A 547 17.47 64.84 -26.39
N LEU A 548 18.28 65.40 -27.29
CA LEU A 548 18.80 64.83 -28.55
C LEU A 548 20.33 64.64 -28.38
N PRO A 549 21.05 63.82 -29.19
CA PRO A 549 21.04 63.92 -30.66
C PRO A 549 21.19 62.63 -31.49
N ALA A 550 20.94 62.78 -32.81
CA ALA A 550 21.57 62.13 -33.97
C ALA A 550 21.70 60.57 -34.00
N THR A 551 21.37 59.91 -35.10
CA THR A 551 21.98 60.17 -36.42
C THR A 551 21.02 59.87 -37.59
N VAL A 552 21.26 60.53 -38.73
CA VAL A 552 20.46 60.52 -39.96
C VAL A 552 20.77 59.31 -40.84
N PHE A 553 19.76 58.72 -41.48
CA PHE A 553 19.82 58.39 -42.92
C PHE A 553 18.43 58.40 -43.58
N THR A 554 18.39 58.88 -44.83
CA THR A 554 17.23 58.93 -45.73
C THR A 554 17.10 57.60 -46.51
N ASN A 555 16.11 57.31 -47.38
CA ASN A 555 15.15 58.13 -48.14
C ASN A 555 13.83 57.32 -48.40
N PRO A 556 12.88 57.62 -49.34
CA PRO A 556 11.46 57.65 -48.98
C PRO A 556 10.51 56.86 -49.94
N SER A 557 9.23 57.28 -49.97
CA SER A 557 8.12 56.85 -50.86
C SER A 557 7.44 55.51 -50.52
N SER A 558 6.14 55.31 -50.77
CA SER A 558 5.14 56.17 -51.47
C SER A 558 3.80 56.28 -50.75
N THR A 559 3.04 57.32 -51.11
CA THR A 559 1.78 57.82 -50.50
C THR A 559 0.49 57.07 -50.89
N HIS A 560 -0.59 57.32 -50.10
CA HIS A 560 -2.02 57.13 -50.40
C HIS A 560 -2.60 55.69 -50.44
N SER A 561 -3.91 55.44 -50.25
CA SER A 561 -4.94 56.11 -49.42
C SER A 561 -6.27 55.29 -49.38
N LEU A 562 -7.22 55.72 -48.55
CA LEU A 562 -8.69 55.52 -48.67
C LEU A 562 -9.34 54.11 -48.54
N ARG A 563 -10.07 53.96 -47.43
CA ARG A 563 -11.49 53.52 -47.33
C ARG A 563 -11.95 52.17 -47.94
N SER A 564 -12.09 51.20 -47.03
CA SER A 564 -13.39 50.65 -46.55
C SER A 564 -14.09 49.47 -47.25
N VAL A 565 -14.73 48.66 -46.40
CA VAL A 565 -15.74 47.60 -46.64
C VAL A 565 -15.28 46.37 -47.45
N GLY A 566 -15.39 45.18 -46.84
CA GLY A 566 -15.12 43.90 -47.48
C GLY A 566 -15.33 42.72 -46.53
N THR A 567 -16.57 42.23 -46.40
CA THR A 567 -16.91 41.07 -45.56
C THR A 567 -16.46 39.78 -46.25
N PHE A 568 -15.75 38.89 -45.54
CA PHE A 568 -15.44 37.55 -46.05
C PHE A 568 -15.74 36.44 -45.03
N HIS A 569 -16.52 35.46 -45.46
CA HIS A 569 -16.49 34.11 -44.88
C HIS A 569 -15.22 33.40 -45.33
N VAL A 570 -14.64 32.59 -44.45
CA VAL A 570 -13.65 31.56 -44.81
C VAL A 570 -14.16 30.23 -44.29
N SER A 571 -14.47 29.30 -45.20
CA SER A 571 -14.81 27.92 -44.88
C SER A 571 -13.53 27.08 -44.71
N VAL A 572 -13.65 25.93 -44.05
CA VAL A 572 -12.52 25.03 -43.75
C VAL A 572 -12.16 24.19 -44.99
N GLN A 573 -10.91 24.30 -45.47
CA GLN A 573 -10.22 23.18 -46.13
C GLN A 573 -8.70 23.37 -46.24
N THR A 574 -7.99 22.28 -46.56
CA THR A 574 -6.55 22.20 -46.90
C THR A 574 -5.56 22.29 -45.73
N LEU A 575 -5.64 21.36 -44.79
CA LEU A 575 -4.54 21.02 -43.87
C LEU A 575 -3.57 20.01 -44.52
N LEU A 576 -2.82 20.43 -45.55
CA LEU A 576 -1.78 19.61 -46.20
C LEU A 576 -0.51 20.43 -46.46
N GLY A 577 0.31 20.57 -45.41
CA GLY A 577 1.62 21.22 -45.47
C GLY A 577 2.36 21.11 -44.15
N VAL A 578 3.70 21.11 -44.21
CA VAL A 578 4.62 21.20 -43.06
C VAL A 578 4.53 20.05 -42.03
N LEU A 579 4.70 18.81 -42.49
CA LEU A 579 5.40 17.75 -41.72
C LEU A 579 6.34 16.94 -42.63
N ARG A 580 7.49 17.55 -42.99
CA ARG A 580 8.64 16.88 -43.60
C ARG A 580 9.94 17.36 -42.96
N SER A 581 10.29 16.81 -41.79
CA SER A 581 11.61 17.03 -41.17
C SER A 581 11.99 15.95 -40.15
N ARG A 582 12.41 14.78 -40.65
CA ARG A 582 13.49 13.93 -40.08
C ARG A 582 13.71 12.70 -40.96
N GLN A 583 14.92 12.57 -41.50
CA GLN A 583 15.43 11.29 -41.99
C GLN A 583 15.87 10.46 -40.77
N LEU A 584 15.75 9.14 -40.86
CA LEU A 584 16.73 8.18 -40.34
C LEU A 584 16.43 6.77 -40.90
N THR A 585 17.30 6.34 -41.81
CA THR A 585 17.64 4.96 -42.21
C THR A 585 16.62 3.83 -41.97
N MET A 586 16.11 3.27 -43.08
CA MET A 586 15.50 1.94 -43.17
C MET A 586 16.53 0.94 -43.70
N GLU A 587 16.94 -0.05 -42.91
CA GLU A 587 17.41 -1.33 -43.45
C GLU A 587 17.28 -2.44 -42.39
N GLY A 588 16.53 -3.50 -42.71
CA GLY A 588 16.23 -4.58 -41.77
C GLY A 588 14.88 -5.27 -42.05
N LEU A 589 14.95 -6.53 -42.48
CA LEU A 589 13.86 -7.52 -42.45
C LEU A 589 12.53 -7.13 -43.14
N ARG A 590 12.50 -7.30 -44.47
CA ARG A 590 11.31 -7.85 -45.14
C ARG A 590 11.09 -9.31 -44.68
N ASN A 591 9.90 -9.83 -44.96
CA ASN A 591 9.36 -11.17 -44.66
C ASN A 591 8.77 -11.26 -43.23
N SER A 592 7.55 -11.79 -43.03
CA SER A 592 6.69 -12.53 -43.98
C SER A 592 5.18 -12.50 -43.66
N TRP A 593 4.41 -12.90 -44.70
CA TRP A 593 3.00 -13.31 -44.74
C TRP A 593 1.89 -12.24 -44.64
N GLN A 594 0.81 -12.53 -45.38
CA GLN A 594 -0.30 -11.66 -45.73
C GLN A 594 -1.60 -12.16 -45.07
N CYS A 595 -2.59 -11.27 -44.93
CA CYS A 595 -3.96 -11.65 -44.59
C CYS A 595 -4.89 -11.37 -45.81
N PRO A 596 -5.57 -12.37 -46.39
CA PRO A 596 -6.37 -12.19 -47.61
C PRO A 596 -7.82 -11.80 -47.29
N SER A 597 -8.39 -10.92 -48.13
CA SER A 597 -9.80 -10.51 -48.11
C SER A 597 -10.58 -11.15 -49.27
N GLN A 598 -11.70 -11.84 -48.99
CA GLN A 598 -12.74 -12.18 -49.96
C GLN A 598 -14.14 -12.09 -49.31
N SER A 599 -15.20 -12.19 -50.13
CA SER A 599 -16.49 -11.54 -49.84
C SER A 599 -17.74 -12.35 -50.22
N LEU A 600 -18.75 -12.33 -49.32
CA LEU A 600 -20.18 -12.65 -49.58
C LEU A 600 -20.48 -14.14 -49.93
N PRO A 601 -21.75 -14.63 -49.88
CA PRO A 601 -23.03 -13.91 -49.91
C PRO A 601 -24.06 -14.25 -48.81
N ILE A 602 -25.23 -13.60 -48.90
CA ILE A 602 -26.45 -13.82 -48.10
C ILE A 602 -27.39 -14.82 -48.82
N PRO A 603 -28.00 -15.78 -48.09
CA PRO A 603 -29.25 -16.44 -48.50
C PRO A 603 -30.46 -15.98 -47.66
N THR A 604 -31.67 -16.15 -48.20
CA THR A 604 -32.95 -15.69 -47.63
C THR A 604 -33.86 -16.83 -47.16
N GLY A 605 -34.70 -16.57 -46.15
CA GLY A 605 -35.81 -17.45 -45.70
C GLY A 605 -35.47 -18.28 -44.46
N THR A 606 -36.44 -18.74 -43.65
CA THR A 606 -37.91 -18.57 -43.70
C THR A 606 -38.47 -18.62 -42.27
N LEU A 607 -39.60 -17.94 -42.00
CA LEU A 607 -40.27 -17.99 -40.70
C LEU A 607 -41.00 -19.33 -40.50
N VAL A 608 -40.82 -19.99 -39.34
CA VAL A 608 -41.65 -21.11 -38.89
C VAL A 608 -42.00 -20.89 -37.42
N VAL A 609 -43.27 -21.14 -37.06
CA VAL A 609 -43.81 -20.97 -35.71
C VAL A 609 -44.57 -22.24 -35.31
N SER A 610 -44.22 -22.83 -34.17
CA SER A 610 -45.10 -23.73 -33.41
C SER A 610 -44.56 -23.95 -31.98
N GLU A 611 -45.33 -23.50 -30.99
CA GLU A 611 -45.74 -24.25 -29.79
C GLU A 611 -44.66 -25.03 -29.00
N THR A 612 -44.17 -24.49 -27.88
CA THR A 612 -44.74 -24.51 -26.50
C THR A 612 -44.58 -25.82 -25.74
N HIS A 613 -43.97 -25.74 -24.56
CA HIS A 613 -44.46 -26.46 -23.38
C HIS A 613 -44.45 -25.54 -22.16
N THR A 614 -45.58 -25.50 -21.46
CA THR A 614 -45.78 -24.81 -20.19
C THR A 614 -45.30 -25.65 -19.02
N TYR A 615 -44.87 -25.00 -17.95
CA TYR A 615 -45.04 -25.52 -16.58
C TYR A 615 -45.64 -24.43 -15.71
N ALA A 616 -46.62 -24.80 -14.89
CA ALA A 616 -47.42 -23.86 -14.10
C ALA A 616 -46.70 -23.43 -12.82
N ALA A 617 -47.03 -22.23 -12.33
CA ALA A 617 -46.81 -21.89 -10.94
C ALA A 617 -47.87 -22.60 -10.09
N ASP A 618 -47.46 -23.22 -8.99
CA ASP A 618 -48.37 -23.75 -7.97
C ASP A 618 -48.08 -23.06 -6.63
N SER A 619 -49.12 -22.51 -6.01
CA SER A 619 -48.99 -21.48 -4.96
C SER A 619 -49.56 -21.98 -3.64
N ASN A 620 -48.70 -22.47 -2.74
CA ASN A 620 -49.10 -22.81 -1.37
C ASN A 620 -47.95 -22.72 -0.36
N PHE A 621 -47.87 -21.60 0.37
CA PHE A 621 -47.64 -21.62 1.82
C PHE A 621 -48.14 -20.32 2.47
N ARG A 622 -48.68 -20.42 3.69
CA ARG A 622 -49.33 -19.29 4.39
C ARG A 622 -48.41 -18.65 5.44
N PRO A 623 -48.42 -17.32 5.63
CA PRO A 623 -47.99 -16.71 6.88
C PRO A 623 -49.07 -16.85 7.96
N PRO A 624 -48.73 -17.08 9.24
CA PRO A 624 -49.68 -16.99 10.35
C PRO A 624 -49.88 -15.52 10.76
N SER A 625 -51.10 -15.17 11.14
CA SER A 625 -51.49 -13.81 11.55
C SER A 625 -51.89 -13.75 13.04
N GLU A 626 -51.64 -12.58 13.65
CA GLU A 626 -52.22 -12.07 14.89
C GLU A 626 -52.02 -12.84 16.21
N LYS A 627 -51.50 -12.09 17.20
CA LYS A 627 -52.31 -11.75 18.37
C LYS A 627 -51.88 -10.40 18.95
N ALA A 628 -52.79 -9.44 18.96
CA ALA A 628 -52.63 -8.18 19.69
C ALA A 628 -53.27 -8.30 21.08
N PHE A 629 -52.67 -7.63 22.07
CA PHE A 629 -53.32 -7.27 23.33
C PHE A 629 -52.79 -5.91 23.77
N GLY A 630 -53.68 -5.02 24.21
CA GLY A 630 -53.32 -3.63 24.56
C GLY A 630 -54.28 -3.02 25.56
N SER A 631 -53.90 -3.07 26.84
CA SER A 631 -54.48 -2.36 28.00
C SER A 631 -53.69 -2.78 29.25
N SER A 632 -53.58 -2.00 30.33
CA SER A 632 -53.70 -0.54 30.56
C SER A 632 -53.17 -0.22 31.98
N LEU A 633 -53.09 1.07 32.35
CA LEU A 633 -52.84 1.60 33.71
C LEU A 633 -51.40 1.42 34.27
N GLY A 634 -51.01 2.26 35.24
CA GLY A 634 -49.85 1.96 36.11
C GLY A 634 -48.78 3.03 36.40
N HIS A 635 -49.09 4.34 36.44
CA HIS A 635 -48.19 5.29 37.12
C HIS A 635 -48.28 5.09 38.65
N PRO A 636 -47.15 5.23 39.37
CA PRO A 636 -47.00 6.44 40.18
C PRO A 636 -45.60 7.08 40.04
N ALA A 637 -45.32 8.09 40.87
CA ALA A 637 -44.06 8.83 40.95
C ALA A 637 -43.72 9.15 42.43
N ALA A 638 -42.59 9.86 42.66
CA ALA A 638 -42.02 10.26 43.96
C ALA A 638 -41.34 9.13 44.77
N LYS A 639 -40.26 9.37 45.54
CA LYS A 639 -39.38 10.54 45.73
C LYS A 639 -37.96 10.07 46.21
N PRO A 640 -36.93 10.94 46.32
CA PRO A 640 -35.52 10.54 46.45
C PRO A 640 -35.03 10.40 47.91
N HIS A 641 -33.81 9.87 48.07
CA HIS A 641 -32.96 10.09 49.25
C HIS A 641 -31.50 10.40 48.84
N SER A 642 -30.67 10.74 49.83
CA SER A 642 -29.48 11.59 49.69
C SER A 642 -28.23 11.03 50.36
N ILE A 643 -27.06 11.43 49.83
CA ILE A 643 -25.78 11.67 50.53
C ILE A 643 -25.34 10.61 51.55
N ALA A 644 -24.31 9.85 51.17
CA ALA A 644 -23.18 9.46 52.02
C ALA A 644 -21.92 9.48 51.15
#